data_AF-A0ABD3H0B1-F1
#
_entry.id   AF-A0ABD3H0B1-F1
#
_cell.length_a   1.000
_cell.length_b   1.000
_cell.length_c   1.000
_cell.angle_alpha   90.00
_cell.angle_beta   90.00
_cell.angle_gamma   90.00
#
_symmetry.space_group_name_H-M   'P 1'
#
loop_
_entity.id
_entity.type
_entity.pdbx_description
1 polymer ?
#
loop_
_entity_poly.entity_id
_entity_poly.type
_entity_poly.pdbx_seq_one_letter_code
_entity_poly.pdbx_strand_id
1 'polypeptide(L)'
;MGKGTSNQTFTNYHDNGKLSEVACAPGSGSLTDPWKQPGSNYPYTPGLLAMDDVNKLSHLLPLKNSASATPNAGSRPDELLGKFEYELFKLQQPHDTGLSEEKRQLALSVTRRFFDRCKANFLGFPGVVSLSYSHLADFLDVEVNNVGDPFTTGSSLTQAKFMERAVLDYFAAVWKAEWPHDVRTQKADVIDSSDKQLVTALENPSSYWGFVTTMGCTEGNIYGLWSGRHYLSGEMMLVDGHLAGEYGLGRPANEDHSDGLSNGQGKSGSYFVNGDQERATLEKLSGTVLRSPTKESKSPICFYSSESHYSIRKAVVLLKIKTFHKAATKLNFPPPKGFDSWPTEVPSNEDGSINVQSLAVLVEEFAKRGYPALICFNSGTTFKGAYDDVEKAADLLLPIFNRHNLLNRSFYYTDGKGEVRQVKRHGFWVHVDGALGATHMPFLKMAQMQGVLELEPDTTIPDFDFALRGKKTQHYDYSDIEVVNSIATSGHKWIGCPFPSGVYMTKTKYQMMPREKPSYILTLDTTLSGSRSGLASVFTWDYLARHSFNDLMEKAVHCHNLATALAGKLRVLNDLVERGELHPNLSPPSLWVSRSPLSLAVVFRRPNKAIMHSYILSEEEEFRDGESRKLSHVYTMGHVTLEQIERLIHDLSQDGAFDLDK
;
A
#
# COMPACT_ATOMS: atom_id res chain seq x y z
N MET A 1 38.38 50.98 -52.84
CA MET A 1 38.06 50.07 -53.97
C MET A 1 37.04 49.08 -53.39
N GLY A 2 35.85 48.84 -53.95
CA GLY A 2 35.50 48.73 -55.37
C GLY A 2 35.94 47.35 -55.86
N LYS A 3 35.12 46.47 -56.43
CA LYS A 3 33.68 46.35 -56.76
C LYS A 3 33.63 45.07 -57.64
N GLY A 4 32.58 44.26 -57.59
CA GLY A 4 32.52 43.01 -58.37
C GLY A 4 31.53 42.03 -57.76
N THR A 5 30.21 42.17 -57.89
CA THR A 5 29.35 41.96 -59.10
C THR A 5 29.47 40.54 -59.66
N SER A 6 28.38 39.84 -60.00
CA SER A 6 27.07 40.32 -60.47
C SER A 6 25.90 39.32 -60.28
N ASN A 7 24.68 39.86 -60.21
CA ASN A 7 23.36 39.34 -60.64
C ASN A 7 22.87 37.98 -60.04
N GLN A 8 21.63 37.80 -59.53
CA GLN A 8 20.28 38.12 -60.07
C GLN A 8 20.01 37.42 -61.42
N THR A 9 18.83 36.84 -61.70
CA THR A 9 17.48 37.44 -61.72
C THR A 9 16.39 36.33 -61.58
N PHE A 10 15.33 36.52 -60.76
CA PHE A 10 13.93 36.90 -61.13
C PHE A 10 13.04 35.71 -61.64
N THR A 11 11.70 35.69 -61.57
CA THR A 11 10.65 36.64 -61.10
C THR A 11 9.31 35.91 -60.84
N ASN A 12 8.59 36.30 -59.77
CA ASN A 12 7.18 36.79 -59.68
C ASN A 12 6.02 36.01 -60.40
N TYR A 13 4.71 36.33 -60.30
CA TYR A 13 3.98 37.59 -60.05
C TYR A 13 2.47 37.38 -59.68
N HIS A 14 1.81 38.48 -59.21
CA HIS A 14 0.36 38.80 -59.29
C HIS A 14 -0.65 38.09 -58.33
N ASP A 15 -1.76 38.71 -57.87
CA ASP A 15 -2.07 40.15 -57.65
C ASP A 15 -3.35 40.41 -56.79
N ASN A 16 -3.51 41.67 -56.35
CA ASN A 16 -4.74 42.46 -56.06
C ASN A 16 -6.00 41.87 -55.36
N GLY A 17 -6.45 42.54 -54.27
CA GLY A 17 -7.81 42.41 -53.69
C GLY A 17 -8.17 43.56 -52.72
N LYS A 18 -9.39 44.12 -52.82
CA LYS A 18 -9.89 45.37 -52.15
C LYS A 18 -11.40 45.28 -51.92
N LEU A 19 -12.08 46.00 -51.01
CA LEU A 19 -11.76 47.05 -50.00
C LEU A 19 -12.43 46.62 -48.65
N SER A 20 -12.73 47.38 -47.57
CA SER A 20 -12.81 48.83 -47.26
C SER A 20 -12.44 49.13 -45.78
N GLU A 21 -12.72 50.34 -45.29
CA GLU A 21 -12.56 50.77 -43.89
C GLU A 21 -13.78 50.42 -43.00
N VAL A 22 -13.57 50.27 -41.69
CA VAL A 22 -14.12 51.10 -40.57
C VAL A 22 -13.60 50.54 -39.23
N ALA A 23 -13.34 51.39 -38.23
CA ALA A 23 -12.61 51.04 -37.01
C ALA A 23 -13.49 50.67 -35.79
N CYS A 24 -12.97 49.83 -34.89
CA CYS A 24 -13.42 49.71 -33.50
C CYS A 24 -12.31 49.20 -32.56
N ALA A 25 -11.90 50.06 -31.60
CA ALA A 25 -11.21 49.83 -30.31
C ALA A 25 -9.95 48.91 -30.21
N PRO A 26 -8.88 49.35 -29.50
CA PRO A 26 -7.73 48.50 -29.20
C PRO A 26 -7.99 47.55 -28.02
N GLY A 27 -8.03 46.24 -28.30
CA GLY A 27 -7.96 45.22 -27.25
C GLY A 27 -6.52 45.07 -26.74
N SER A 28 -6.25 45.42 -25.48
CA SER A 28 -4.91 45.38 -24.85
C SER A 28 -4.44 43.98 -24.47
N GLY A 29 -4.41 43.07 -25.45
CA GLY A 29 -3.89 41.71 -25.35
C GLY A 29 -2.36 41.65 -25.22
N SER A 30 -1.82 42.18 -24.13
CA SER A 30 -0.44 41.88 -23.72
C SER A 30 -0.29 40.37 -23.52
N LEU A 31 0.74 39.77 -24.13
CA LEU A 31 1.18 38.42 -23.77
C LEU A 31 1.61 38.44 -22.31
N THR A 32 0.72 37.98 -21.43
CA THR A 32 0.94 38.05 -19.99
C THR A 32 2.14 37.20 -19.61
N ASP A 33 3.13 37.84 -19.00
CA ASP A 33 4.24 37.19 -18.31
C ASP A 33 3.73 36.02 -17.46
N PRO A 34 4.17 34.76 -17.71
CA PRO A 34 3.78 33.62 -16.89
C PRO A 34 4.29 33.73 -15.45
N TRP A 35 5.25 34.63 -15.18
CA TRP A 35 5.91 34.83 -13.89
C TRP A 35 5.35 36.01 -13.10
N LYS A 36 4.02 36.12 -12.99
CA LYS A 36 3.38 37.08 -12.06
C LYS A 36 4.03 37.00 -10.68
N GLN A 37 4.45 38.16 -10.14
CA GLN A 37 4.88 38.23 -8.74
C GLN A 37 3.73 37.78 -7.82
N PRO A 38 4.01 37.05 -6.73
CA PRO A 38 2.97 36.52 -5.85
C PRO A 38 2.14 37.64 -5.22
N GLY A 39 0.85 37.65 -5.55
CA GLY A 39 -0.15 38.51 -4.90
C GLY A 39 -0.45 38.06 -3.46
N SER A 40 -1.31 38.82 -2.78
CA SER A 40 -1.68 38.57 -1.36
C SER A 40 -2.34 37.21 -1.10
N ASN A 41 -2.92 36.57 -2.12
CA ASN A 41 -3.78 35.41 -1.98
C ASN A 41 -3.09 34.14 -2.50
N TYR A 42 -1.99 33.72 -1.86
CA TYR A 42 -1.39 32.42 -2.14
C TYR A 42 -2.16 31.32 -1.37
N PRO A 43 -2.81 30.35 -2.04
CA PRO A 43 -3.74 29.43 -1.36
C PRO A 43 -3.06 28.29 -0.58
N TYR A 44 -1.73 28.14 -0.69
CA TYR A 44 -0.98 27.04 -0.08
C TYR A 44 0.32 27.53 0.56
N THR A 45 0.22 27.96 1.81
CA THR A 45 1.30 27.94 2.81
C THR A 45 0.63 28.04 4.18
N PRO A 46 0.62 26.97 5.01
CA PRO A 46 0.23 27.08 6.41
C PRO A 46 1.24 27.96 7.18
N GLY A 47 0.93 28.35 8.41
CA GLY A 47 1.94 28.79 9.36
C GLY A 47 2.67 27.60 9.96
N LEU A 48 3.62 26.99 9.23
CA LEU A 48 4.43 25.87 9.71
C LEU A 48 5.46 26.34 10.74
N LEU A 49 5.91 27.58 10.62
CA LEU A 49 6.78 28.28 11.58
C LEU A 49 5.98 29.12 12.60
N ALA A 50 6.54 29.26 13.79
CA ALA A 50 6.09 30.28 14.74
C ALA A 50 6.68 31.64 14.35
N MET A 51 5.99 32.73 14.69
CA MET A 51 6.47 34.09 14.36
C MET A 51 7.84 34.39 14.97
N ASP A 52 8.15 33.85 16.15
CA ASP A 52 9.47 33.96 16.78
C ASP A 52 10.58 33.26 15.99
N ASP A 53 10.28 32.13 15.33
CA ASP A 53 11.23 31.45 14.44
C ASP A 53 11.43 32.28 13.17
N VAL A 54 10.36 32.81 12.58
CA VAL A 54 10.45 33.73 11.43
C VAL A 54 11.27 34.98 11.78
N ASN A 55 11.01 35.62 12.91
CA ASN A 55 11.75 36.81 13.36
C ASN A 55 13.26 36.52 13.47
N LYS A 56 13.64 35.42 14.15
CA LYS A 56 15.05 35.00 14.31
C LYS A 56 15.75 34.75 12.98
N LEU A 57 15.04 34.21 11.98
CA LEU A 57 15.60 33.78 10.70
C LEU A 57 15.43 34.80 9.56
N SER A 58 14.61 35.84 9.77
CA SER A 58 14.25 36.85 8.77
C SER A 58 15.43 37.56 8.12
N HIS A 59 16.55 37.71 8.84
CA HIS A 59 17.76 38.40 8.36
C HIS A 59 18.51 37.63 7.25
N LEU A 60 18.24 36.33 7.07
CA LEU A 60 18.89 35.47 6.08
C LEU A 60 18.17 35.46 4.72
N LEU A 61 17.01 36.11 4.61
CA LEU A 61 16.28 36.33 3.36
C LEU A 61 16.02 37.82 3.17
N PRO A 62 16.19 38.38 1.96
CA PRO A 62 15.85 39.77 1.67
C PRO A 62 14.33 39.97 1.51
N LEU A 63 13.54 39.59 2.53
CA LEU A 63 12.16 40.05 2.68
C LEU A 63 12.18 41.56 2.92
N LYS A 64 12.02 42.33 1.83
CA LYS A 64 12.22 43.79 1.78
C LYS A 64 11.42 44.67 2.77
N ASN A 65 10.58 44.10 3.63
CA ASN A 65 9.73 44.82 4.60
C ASN A 65 9.60 44.14 6.00
N SER A 66 10.33 43.07 6.33
CA SER A 66 10.13 42.38 7.63
C SER A 66 10.64 43.20 8.83
N ALA A 67 11.88 43.69 8.77
CA ALA A 67 12.53 44.37 9.91
C ALA A 67 11.95 45.76 10.27
N SER A 68 11.16 46.36 9.38
CA SER A 68 10.44 47.63 9.60
C SER A 68 8.95 47.44 9.91
N ALA A 69 8.43 46.21 9.84
CA ALA A 69 7.04 45.91 10.12
C ALA A 69 6.82 45.69 11.62
N THR A 70 6.65 46.79 12.37
CA THR A 70 5.54 46.78 13.33
C THR A 70 4.27 46.40 12.55
N PRO A 71 3.40 45.51 13.07
CA PRO A 71 2.24 45.06 12.30
C PRO A 71 1.37 46.25 11.88
N ASN A 72 1.36 46.56 10.57
CA ASN A 72 0.37 47.44 10.00
C ASN A 72 -0.99 46.81 10.28
N ALA A 73 -1.92 47.58 10.86
CA ALA A 73 -3.13 47.07 11.53
C ALA A 73 -4.16 46.32 10.64
N GLY A 74 -3.81 45.98 9.40
CA GLY A 74 -4.60 45.17 8.47
C GLY A 74 -3.93 43.90 7.94
N SER A 75 -2.64 43.64 8.17
CA SER A 75 -1.96 42.40 7.73
C SER A 75 -2.05 41.31 8.79
N ARG A 76 -2.53 40.11 8.44
CA ARG A 76 -2.68 39.00 9.41
C ARG A 76 -1.34 38.28 9.62
N PRO A 77 -1.04 37.77 10.83
CA PRO A 77 0.19 37.01 11.08
C PRO A 77 0.39 35.84 10.11
N ASP A 78 -0.67 35.09 9.81
CA ASP A 78 -0.64 33.92 8.92
C ASP A 78 -0.18 34.28 7.50
N GLU A 79 -0.58 35.45 6.99
CA GLU A 79 -0.19 35.96 5.67
C GLU A 79 1.32 36.29 5.61
N LEU A 80 1.90 36.74 6.72
CA LEU A 80 3.33 37.02 6.86
C LEU A 80 4.15 35.73 7.00
N LEU A 81 3.66 34.77 7.79
CA LEU A 81 4.27 33.44 7.94
C LEU A 81 4.35 32.71 6.59
N GLY A 82 3.21 32.56 5.91
CA GLY A 82 3.17 31.85 4.63
C GLY A 82 4.01 32.52 3.54
N LYS A 83 4.10 33.86 3.54
CA LYS A 83 4.98 34.60 2.63
C LYS A 83 6.47 34.39 2.93
N PHE A 84 6.87 34.29 4.20
CA PHE A 84 8.25 33.94 4.57
C PHE A 84 8.59 32.52 4.11
N GLU A 85 7.71 31.55 4.37
CA GLU A 85 7.92 30.15 3.98
C GLU A 85 8.00 29.99 2.46
N TYR A 86 7.12 30.63 1.69
CA TYR A 86 7.18 30.61 0.23
C TYR A 86 8.53 31.11 -0.31
N GLU A 87 9.00 32.30 0.10
CA GLU A 87 10.28 32.85 -0.40
C GLU A 87 11.52 32.11 0.17
N LEU A 88 11.38 31.33 1.25
CA LEU A 88 12.43 30.43 1.76
C LEU A 88 12.60 29.18 0.88
N PHE A 89 11.51 28.53 0.48
CA PHE A 89 11.55 27.27 -0.28
C PHE A 89 11.50 27.44 -1.81
N LYS A 90 11.35 28.68 -2.29
CA LYS A 90 11.29 29.05 -3.72
C LYS A 90 12.55 28.70 -4.50
N LEU A 91 12.48 27.65 -5.31
CA LEU A 91 13.60 27.19 -6.15
C LEU A 91 13.95 28.17 -7.28
N GLN A 92 12.96 28.87 -7.85
CA GLN A 92 13.18 29.84 -8.93
C GLN A 92 13.80 31.14 -8.37
N GLN A 93 15.12 31.27 -8.51
CA GLN A 93 15.87 32.48 -8.15
C GLN A 93 16.13 33.35 -9.40
N PRO A 94 16.35 34.68 -9.25
CA PRO A 94 16.72 35.54 -10.36
C PRO A 94 17.95 35.01 -11.12
N HIS A 95 17.89 35.11 -12.46
CA HIS A 95 18.93 34.62 -13.38
C HIS A 95 19.24 33.11 -13.29
N ASP A 96 18.29 32.31 -12.78
CA ASP A 96 18.36 30.83 -12.71
C ASP A 96 19.61 30.30 -11.96
N THR A 97 20.00 31.03 -10.91
CA THR A 97 21.26 30.82 -10.17
C THR A 97 21.21 29.72 -9.10
N GLY A 98 20.04 29.08 -8.90
CA GLY A 98 19.81 28.16 -7.80
C GLY A 98 19.80 28.83 -6.41
N LEU A 99 19.53 28.05 -5.36
CA LEU A 99 19.63 28.54 -3.98
C LEU A 99 21.09 28.60 -3.53
N SER A 100 21.49 29.71 -2.88
CA SER A 100 22.79 29.79 -2.21
C SER A 100 22.88 28.82 -1.03
N GLU A 101 24.10 28.51 -0.60
CA GLU A 101 24.35 27.56 0.49
C GLU A 101 23.61 27.97 1.77
N GLU A 102 23.65 29.25 2.13
CA GLU A 102 23.04 29.80 3.34
C GLU A 102 21.51 29.65 3.30
N LYS A 103 20.88 29.91 2.14
CA LYS A 103 19.44 29.70 1.95
C LYS A 103 19.07 28.22 2.02
N ARG A 104 19.86 27.33 1.40
CA ARG A 104 19.60 25.89 1.38
C ARG A 104 19.73 25.29 2.79
N GLN A 105 20.80 25.63 3.51
CA GLN A 105 21.00 25.20 4.90
C GLN A 105 19.92 25.77 5.84
N LEU A 106 19.51 27.03 5.63
CA LEU A 106 18.39 27.61 6.37
C LEU A 106 17.09 26.82 6.16
N ALA A 107 16.72 26.57 4.91
CA ALA A 107 15.51 25.82 4.54
C ALA A 107 15.52 24.42 5.19
N LEU A 108 16.65 23.70 5.12
CA LEU A 108 16.82 22.41 5.78
C LEU A 108 16.72 22.52 7.31
N SER A 109 17.31 23.55 7.94
CA SER A 109 17.21 23.78 9.40
C SER A 109 15.80 24.11 9.87
N VAL A 110 14.98 24.73 9.01
CA VAL A 110 13.56 25.04 9.24
C VAL A 110 12.74 23.76 9.14
N THR A 111 12.90 23.00 8.05
CA THR A 111 12.23 21.71 7.84
C THR A 111 12.55 20.74 8.99
N ARG A 112 13.81 20.70 9.46
CA ARG A 112 14.22 19.85 10.58
C ARG A 112 13.53 20.25 11.89
N ARG A 113 13.49 21.54 12.22
CA ARG A 113 12.80 22.05 13.43
C ARG A 113 11.29 21.83 13.38
N PHE A 114 10.68 21.95 12.20
CA PHE A 114 9.28 21.61 11.99
C PHE A 114 9.03 20.12 12.25
N PHE A 115 9.81 19.21 11.62
CA PHE A 115 9.67 17.77 11.85
C PHE A 115 9.90 17.36 13.31
N ASP A 116 10.89 17.94 13.99
CA ASP A 116 11.15 17.61 15.40
C ASP A 116 10.07 18.17 16.35
N ARG A 117 9.45 19.32 16.01
CA ARG A 117 8.23 19.80 16.69
C ARG A 117 7.05 18.85 16.48
N CYS A 118 6.83 18.38 15.24
CA CYS A 118 5.75 17.44 14.93
C CYS A 118 5.89 16.11 15.67
N LYS A 119 7.10 15.52 15.71
CA LYS A 119 7.37 14.25 16.40
C LYS A 119 6.97 14.24 17.88
N ALA A 120 7.16 15.36 18.58
CA ALA A 120 6.97 15.45 20.02
C ALA A 120 5.55 15.11 20.49
N ASN A 121 4.53 15.33 19.64
CA ASN A 121 3.12 15.09 19.95
C ASN A 121 2.39 14.26 18.88
N PHE A 122 3.09 13.59 17.96
CA PHE A 122 2.47 12.86 16.85
C PHE A 122 1.67 11.63 17.35
N LEU A 123 0.34 11.75 17.41
CA LEU A 123 -0.54 10.68 17.91
C LEU A 123 -1.57 10.19 16.89
N GLY A 124 -1.96 10.99 15.90
CA GLY A 124 -3.14 10.72 15.07
C GLY A 124 -2.98 9.76 13.90
N PHE A 125 -1.83 9.13 13.68
CA PHE A 125 -1.60 8.29 12.48
C PHE A 125 -0.77 7.05 12.79
N PRO A 126 -0.99 5.92 12.10
CA PRO A 126 -0.37 4.63 12.41
C PRO A 126 1.07 4.49 11.89
N GLY A 127 1.91 5.51 12.07
CA GLY A 127 3.32 5.53 11.64
C GLY A 127 4.25 5.86 12.80
N VAL A 128 5.34 5.09 12.94
CA VAL A 128 6.39 5.38 13.93
C VAL A 128 7.26 6.55 13.45
N VAL A 129 7.31 7.63 14.23
CA VAL A 129 8.06 8.86 13.87
C VAL A 129 9.35 9.08 14.67
N SER A 130 9.55 8.32 15.76
CA SER A 130 10.84 8.21 16.43
C SER A 130 11.67 7.14 15.74
N LEU A 131 12.62 7.56 14.91
CA LEU A 131 13.44 6.70 14.05
C LEU A 131 14.93 6.92 14.32
N SER A 132 15.67 5.83 14.46
CA SER A 132 17.13 5.83 14.62
C SER A 132 17.79 5.03 13.49
N TYR A 133 18.26 5.76 12.47
CA TYR A 133 18.91 5.23 11.27
C TYR A 133 20.09 6.10 10.80
N SER A 134 20.64 6.97 11.66
CA SER A 134 21.76 7.84 11.28
C SER A 134 23.05 7.09 10.98
N HIS A 135 23.16 5.84 11.43
CA HIS A 135 24.24 4.90 11.06
C HIS A 135 24.10 4.33 9.65
N LEU A 136 22.97 4.56 8.96
CA LEU A 136 22.76 4.21 7.55
C LEU A 136 22.98 5.40 6.60
N ALA A 137 23.54 6.52 7.08
CA ALA A 137 23.73 7.74 6.29
C ALA A 137 24.58 7.49 5.03
N ASP A 138 25.63 6.67 5.13
CA ASP A 138 26.54 6.34 4.03
C ASP A 138 25.85 5.64 2.84
N PHE A 139 24.68 5.00 3.06
CA PHE A 139 23.88 4.43 1.98
C PHE A 139 23.12 5.49 1.16
N LEU A 140 23.01 6.73 1.64
CA LEU A 140 22.32 7.82 0.93
C LEU A 140 23.15 8.38 -0.24
N ASP A 141 24.48 8.18 -0.21
CA ASP A 141 25.39 8.52 -1.30
C ASP A 141 25.53 7.38 -2.36
N VAL A 142 24.65 6.38 -2.33
CA VAL A 142 24.64 5.22 -3.23
C VAL A 142 23.30 5.07 -3.96
N GLU A 143 23.31 4.96 -5.29
CA GLU A 143 22.11 4.60 -6.07
C GLU A 143 21.78 3.10 -5.92
N VAL A 144 21.10 2.73 -4.83
CA VAL A 144 20.70 1.33 -4.58
C VAL A 144 19.38 0.99 -5.29
N ASN A 145 19.46 0.32 -6.44
CA ASN A 145 18.33 -0.01 -7.30
C ASN A 145 18.15 -1.53 -7.49
N ASN A 146 17.10 -2.09 -6.86
CA ASN A 146 16.76 -3.52 -6.90
C ASN A 146 15.94 -3.90 -8.15
N VAL A 147 16.25 -3.34 -9.32
CA VAL A 147 15.47 -3.48 -10.57
C VAL A 147 14.99 -4.92 -10.85
N GLY A 148 13.68 -5.09 -11.12
CA GLY A 148 13.04 -6.39 -11.39
C GLY A 148 13.07 -7.42 -10.24
N ASP A 149 12.80 -8.68 -10.57
CA ASP A 149 12.54 -9.78 -9.62
C ASP A 149 13.56 -9.93 -8.46
N PRO A 150 13.16 -10.09 -7.18
CA PRO A 150 14.09 -10.18 -6.04
C PRO A 150 15.01 -11.41 -6.00
N PHE A 151 14.64 -12.49 -6.69
CA PHE A 151 15.37 -13.77 -6.67
C PHE A 151 16.32 -13.93 -7.86
N THR A 152 16.16 -13.11 -8.90
CA THR A 152 17.03 -13.09 -10.07
C THR A 152 18.07 -11.96 -9.99
N THR A 153 19.35 -12.30 -10.19
CA THR A 153 20.45 -11.31 -10.33
C THR A 153 20.33 -10.62 -11.68
N GLY A 154 20.03 -9.32 -11.68
CA GLY A 154 19.96 -8.50 -12.89
C GLY A 154 21.29 -7.81 -13.24
N SER A 155 21.23 -6.89 -14.21
CA SER A 155 22.38 -6.09 -14.68
C SER A 155 22.82 -4.98 -13.70
N SER A 156 21.95 -4.56 -12.78
CA SER A 156 22.27 -3.58 -11.73
C SER A 156 23.25 -4.19 -10.71
N LEU A 157 24.45 -3.60 -10.61
CA LEU A 157 25.45 -4.01 -9.62
C LEU A 157 25.24 -3.32 -8.26
N THR A 158 24.69 -2.10 -8.23
CA THR A 158 24.34 -1.37 -7.01
C THR A 158 22.95 -1.78 -6.51
N GLN A 159 22.83 -3.04 -6.06
CA GLN A 159 21.58 -3.62 -5.59
C GLN A 159 21.69 -4.20 -4.16
N ALA A 160 20.58 -4.21 -3.44
CA ALA A 160 20.42 -4.82 -2.12
C ALA A 160 19.46 -6.03 -2.14
N LYS A 161 19.29 -6.72 -3.27
CA LYS A 161 18.37 -7.88 -3.39
C LYS A 161 18.68 -9.02 -2.39
N PHE A 162 19.91 -9.12 -1.89
CA PHE A 162 20.26 -10.09 -0.84
C PHE A 162 19.66 -9.73 0.54
N MET A 163 19.65 -8.44 0.91
CA MET A 163 18.89 -7.96 2.08
C MET A 163 17.39 -8.06 1.84
N GLU A 164 16.93 -7.80 0.61
CA GLU A 164 15.52 -7.95 0.23
C GLU A 164 15.02 -9.38 0.47
N ARG A 165 15.76 -10.39 -0.01
CA ARG A 165 15.42 -11.79 0.24
C ARG A 165 15.37 -12.12 1.73
N ALA A 166 16.36 -11.69 2.52
CA ALA A 166 16.35 -11.89 3.97
C ALA A 166 15.14 -11.24 4.68
N VAL A 167 14.69 -10.06 4.22
CA VAL A 167 13.44 -9.42 4.69
C VAL A 167 12.22 -10.25 4.27
N LEU A 168 12.21 -10.78 3.05
CA LEU A 168 11.11 -11.61 2.55
C LEU A 168 11.03 -12.97 3.26
N ASP A 169 12.16 -13.67 3.48
CA ASP A 169 12.23 -14.91 4.26
C ASP A 169 11.73 -14.69 5.70
N TYR A 170 12.10 -13.56 6.33
CA TYR A 170 11.59 -13.18 7.65
C TYR A 170 10.06 -13.04 7.67
N PHE A 171 9.49 -12.27 6.73
CA PHE A 171 8.04 -12.13 6.63
C PHE A 171 7.34 -13.44 6.22
N ALA A 172 7.98 -14.29 5.43
CA ALA A 172 7.45 -15.60 5.05
C ALA A 172 7.33 -16.51 6.27
N ALA A 173 8.37 -16.57 7.11
CA ALA A 173 8.33 -17.30 8.38
C ALA A 173 7.28 -16.73 9.35
N VAL A 174 7.22 -15.40 9.51
CA VAL A 174 6.26 -14.72 10.41
C VAL A 174 4.80 -14.84 9.94
N TRP A 175 4.55 -14.93 8.63
CA TRP A 175 3.22 -15.17 8.04
C TRP A 175 2.96 -16.64 7.70
N LYS A 176 3.76 -17.56 8.27
CA LYS A 176 3.62 -19.02 8.13
C LYS A 176 3.49 -19.50 6.66
N ALA A 177 4.16 -18.80 5.74
CA ALA A 177 4.30 -19.24 4.36
C ALA A 177 5.36 -20.36 4.28
N GLU A 178 5.32 -21.14 3.20
CA GLU A 178 6.36 -22.13 2.93
C GLU A 178 7.61 -21.39 2.38
N TRP A 179 8.76 -21.55 3.05
CA TRP A 179 10.01 -20.88 2.73
C TRP A 179 11.19 -21.87 2.80
N PRO A 180 12.33 -21.63 2.11
CA PRO A 180 12.63 -20.49 1.23
C PRO A 180 11.76 -20.46 -0.04
N HIS A 181 11.84 -19.37 -0.81
CA HIS A 181 11.25 -19.31 -2.16
C HIS A 181 11.83 -20.45 -3.02
N ASP A 182 10.96 -21.29 -3.57
CA ASP A 182 11.35 -22.44 -4.38
C ASP A 182 10.81 -22.34 -5.81
N VAL A 183 11.73 -22.62 -6.74
CA VAL A 183 11.57 -22.56 -8.19
C VAL A 183 12.26 -23.74 -8.88
N ARG A 184 12.76 -24.71 -8.11
CA ARG A 184 13.27 -25.98 -8.62
C ARG A 184 12.14 -26.76 -9.29
N THR A 185 12.49 -27.52 -10.32
CA THR A 185 11.55 -28.38 -11.05
C THR A 185 11.96 -29.84 -10.91
N GLN A 186 10.99 -30.71 -10.69
CA GLN A 186 11.24 -32.15 -10.55
C GLN A 186 11.88 -32.68 -11.83
N LYS A 187 13.01 -33.38 -11.70
CA LYS A 187 13.49 -34.29 -12.74
C LYS A 187 12.46 -35.42 -12.85
N ALA A 188 11.84 -35.56 -14.02
CA ALA A 188 10.69 -36.42 -14.18
C ALA A 188 11.09 -37.90 -14.33
N ASP A 189 11.18 -38.61 -13.20
CA ASP A 189 11.25 -40.07 -13.13
C ASP A 189 9.85 -40.74 -13.14
N VAL A 190 8.77 -39.95 -13.06
CA VAL A 190 7.38 -40.43 -13.17
C VAL A 190 7.05 -40.72 -14.63
N ILE A 191 7.36 -41.94 -15.06
CA ILE A 191 6.74 -42.55 -16.24
C ILE A 191 5.31 -42.93 -15.85
N ASP A 192 4.31 -42.17 -16.33
CA ASP A 192 2.94 -42.69 -16.37
C ASP A 192 2.94 -43.95 -17.25
N SER A 193 2.45 -45.06 -16.73
CA SER A 193 2.35 -46.33 -17.48
C SER A 193 1.51 -46.23 -18.76
N SER A 194 0.74 -45.15 -18.93
CA SER A 194 -0.05 -44.81 -20.10
C SER A 194 0.68 -43.90 -21.09
N ASP A 195 1.59 -43.02 -20.61
CA ASP A 195 2.02 -41.83 -21.36
C ASP A 195 3.51 -41.50 -21.14
N LYS A 196 4.30 -41.53 -22.22
CA LYS A 196 5.77 -41.40 -22.18
C LYS A 196 6.23 -39.94 -22.18
N GLN A 197 5.91 -39.18 -21.13
CA GLN A 197 6.24 -37.75 -21.07
C GLN A 197 6.96 -37.35 -19.78
N LEU A 198 8.10 -36.66 -19.91
CA LEU A 198 8.70 -35.91 -18.81
C LEU A 198 7.85 -34.66 -18.54
N VAL A 199 7.40 -34.48 -17.30
CA VAL A 199 6.63 -33.33 -16.84
C VAL A 199 7.46 -32.56 -15.80
N THR A 200 8.07 -31.44 -16.21
CA THR A 200 8.75 -30.52 -15.28
C THR A 200 7.74 -29.66 -14.54
N ALA A 201 7.14 -30.23 -13.49
CA ALA A 201 6.42 -29.49 -12.46
C ALA A 201 7.41 -28.84 -11.46
N LEU A 202 6.98 -27.77 -10.78
CA LEU A 202 7.71 -27.21 -9.64
C LEU A 202 7.77 -28.23 -8.48
N GLU A 203 8.89 -28.26 -7.76
CA GLU A 203 9.04 -29.08 -6.56
C GLU A 203 8.12 -28.57 -5.43
N ASN A 204 8.11 -27.26 -5.19
CA ASN A 204 7.14 -26.63 -4.30
C ASN A 204 6.40 -25.43 -4.96
N PRO A 205 5.22 -25.64 -5.55
CA PRO A 205 4.39 -24.53 -6.06
C PRO A 205 3.72 -23.68 -4.96
N SER A 206 3.69 -24.14 -3.70
CA SER A 206 3.13 -23.43 -2.54
C SER A 206 4.14 -22.53 -1.82
N SER A 207 5.44 -22.64 -2.11
CA SER A 207 6.47 -21.73 -1.57
C SER A 207 6.09 -20.27 -1.80
N TYR A 208 6.50 -19.38 -0.91
CA TYR A 208 6.22 -17.96 -1.06
C TYR A 208 6.90 -17.36 -2.30
N TRP A 209 6.33 -16.30 -2.85
CA TRP A 209 7.05 -15.32 -3.69
C TRP A 209 6.55 -13.92 -3.31
N GLY A 210 7.43 -12.92 -3.35
CA GLY A 210 7.09 -11.56 -2.94
C GLY A 210 8.21 -10.57 -3.25
N PHE A 211 7.98 -9.29 -2.96
CA PHE A 211 8.96 -8.21 -3.15
C PHE A 211 8.78 -7.09 -2.11
N VAL A 212 9.86 -6.37 -1.80
CA VAL A 212 9.80 -5.13 -1.02
C VAL A 212 9.28 -4.00 -1.91
N THR A 213 8.24 -3.31 -1.43
CA THR A 213 7.55 -2.26 -2.18
C THR A 213 8.33 -0.94 -2.11
N THR A 214 8.34 -0.24 -3.24
CA THR A 214 8.96 1.09 -3.41
C THR A 214 8.00 2.21 -3.01
N MET A 215 6.70 1.93 -3.01
CA MET A 215 5.68 2.67 -2.27
C MET A 215 5.41 1.99 -0.91
N GLY A 216 4.43 2.51 -0.16
CA GLY A 216 3.78 1.75 0.91
C GLY A 216 2.86 0.63 0.41
N CYS A 217 2.09 0.02 1.33
CA CYS A 217 1.12 -1.05 1.06
C CYS A 217 0.17 -0.80 -0.13
N THR A 218 -0.09 0.45 -0.53
CA THR A 218 -0.78 0.80 -1.78
C THR A 218 -0.24 0.07 -3.02
N GLU A 219 1.07 -0.12 -3.15
CA GLU A 219 1.68 -0.89 -4.25
C GLU A 219 1.35 -2.39 -4.15
N GLY A 220 1.51 -2.97 -2.96
CA GLY A 220 1.15 -4.37 -2.70
C GLY A 220 -0.35 -4.64 -2.87
N ASN A 221 -1.21 -3.69 -2.51
CA ASN A 221 -2.65 -3.73 -2.72
C ASN A 221 -3.00 -3.70 -4.22
N ILE A 222 -2.36 -2.82 -4.99
CA ILE A 222 -2.54 -2.79 -6.46
C ILE A 222 -2.06 -4.12 -7.06
N TYR A 223 -0.87 -4.61 -6.70
CA TYR A 223 -0.34 -5.86 -7.25
C TYR A 223 -1.16 -7.09 -6.83
N GLY A 224 -1.67 -7.14 -5.60
CA GLY A 224 -2.52 -8.22 -5.09
C GLY A 224 -3.87 -8.29 -5.81
N LEU A 225 -4.54 -7.16 -5.99
CA LEU A 225 -5.78 -7.08 -6.77
C LEU A 225 -5.54 -7.35 -8.26
N TRP A 226 -4.36 -6.99 -8.79
CA TRP A 226 -3.97 -7.27 -10.17
C TRP A 226 -3.76 -8.78 -10.39
N SER A 227 -3.03 -9.44 -9.49
CA SER A 227 -2.81 -10.88 -9.45
C SER A 227 -4.13 -11.65 -9.37
N GLY A 228 -5.01 -11.27 -8.43
CA GLY A 228 -6.34 -11.85 -8.29
C GLY A 228 -7.21 -11.65 -9.53
N ARG A 229 -7.12 -10.49 -10.21
CA ARG A 229 -7.84 -10.25 -11.47
C ARG A 229 -7.39 -11.21 -12.57
N HIS A 230 -6.08 -11.37 -12.79
CA HIS A 230 -5.54 -12.29 -13.80
C HIS A 230 -5.87 -13.76 -13.48
N TYR A 231 -5.57 -14.20 -12.26
CA TYR A 231 -5.81 -15.57 -11.80
C TYR A 231 -7.28 -15.98 -11.97
N LEU A 232 -8.22 -15.14 -11.52
CA LEU A 232 -9.65 -15.45 -11.55
C LEU A 232 -10.26 -15.35 -12.95
N SER A 233 -9.76 -14.47 -13.82
CA SER A 233 -10.23 -14.36 -15.20
C SER A 233 -9.81 -15.55 -16.07
N GLY A 234 -8.72 -16.23 -15.69
CA GLY A 234 -8.12 -17.32 -16.45
C GLY A 234 -6.94 -16.90 -17.32
N GLU A 235 -6.25 -15.79 -17.02
CA GLU A 235 -4.99 -15.43 -17.70
C GLU A 235 -3.86 -16.37 -17.23
N MET A 236 -2.93 -16.73 -18.11
CA MET A 236 -1.85 -17.67 -17.85
C MET A 236 -0.90 -17.18 -16.72
N MET A 237 -0.62 -18.04 -15.73
CA MET A 237 0.35 -17.77 -14.66
C MET A 237 1.75 -18.25 -15.04
N LEU A 238 2.80 -17.76 -14.38
CA LEU A 238 4.20 -18.10 -14.67
C LEU A 238 4.52 -19.60 -14.52
N VAL A 239 3.72 -20.32 -13.74
CA VAL A 239 3.86 -21.77 -13.50
C VAL A 239 3.04 -22.64 -14.45
N ASP A 240 2.10 -22.06 -15.20
CA ASP A 240 1.35 -22.78 -16.22
C ASP A 240 2.29 -23.11 -17.40
N GLY A 241 2.04 -24.17 -18.16
CA GLY A 241 2.80 -24.43 -19.40
C GLY A 241 4.10 -25.24 -19.28
N HIS A 242 4.53 -25.61 -18.05
CA HIS A 242 5.88 -26.15 -17.73
C HIS A 242 7.03 -25.12 -17.85
N LEU A 243 6.68 -23.83 -17.95
CA LEU A 243 7.58 -22.73 -18.35
C LEU A 243 8.67 -22.38 -17.31
N ALA A 244 8.53 -22.83 -16.06
CA ALA A 244 9.49 -22.54 -14.98
C ALA A 244 10.92 -23.00 -15.30
N GLY A 245 11.07 -24.11 -16.03
CA GLY A 245 12.37 -24.59 -16.52
C GLY A 245 12.89 -23.80 -17.73
N GLU A 246 12.01 -23.38 -18.63
CA GLU A 246 12.38 -22.66 -19.86
C GLU A 246 12.77 -21.19 -19.60
N TYR A 247 12.22 -20.55 -18.57
CA TYR A 247 12.58 -19.17 -18.19
C TYR A 247 13.68 -19.06 -17.13
N GLY A 248 14.36 -20.17 -16.82
CA GLY A 248 15.58 -20.15 -16.00
C GLY A 248 15.36 -19.92 -14.50
N LEU A 249 14.13 -20.06 -13.99
CA LEU A 249 13.84 -19.91 -12.56
C LEU A 249 14.58 -20.97 -11.71
N GLY A 250 14.74 -22.18 -12.26
CA GLY A 250 15.28 -23.35 -11.56
C GLY A 250 16.81 -23.45 -11.42
N ARG A 251 17.54 -22.35 -11.16
CA ARG A 251 18.97 -22.41 -10.76
C ARG A 251 19.30 -21.46 -9.60
N PRO A 252 19.57 -21.96 -8.38
CA PRO A 252 20.12 -21.14 -7.30
C PRO A 252 21.55 -20.70 -7.63
N ALA A 253 21.93 -19.49 -7.21
CA ALA A 253 23.24 -18.90 -7.53
C ALA A 253 24.43 -19.49 -6.74
N ASN A 254 24.19 -20.44 -5.83
CA ASN A 254 25.13 -20.84 -4.78
C ASN A 254 25.51 -22.34 -4.77
N GLU A 255 25.04 -23.16 -5.72
CA GLU A 255 25.40 -24.60 -5.77
C GLU A 255 26.75 -24.88 -6.47
N ASP A 256 27.78 -24.08 -6.17
CA ASP A 256 29.18 -24.43 -6.44
C ASP A 256 29.71 -25.37 -5.33
N HIS A 257 29.11 -26.55 -5.22
CA HIS A 257 29.63 -27.59 -4.33
C HIS A 257 30.85 -28.28 -4.96
N SER A 258 31.98 -28.06 -4.28
CA SER A 258 33.31 -28.58 -4.58
C SER A 258 33.36 -30.03 -5.05
N ASP A 259 33.84 -30.25 -6.28
CA ASP A 259 34.38 -31.55 -6.70
C ASP A 259 35.48 -31.40 -7.77
N GLY A 260 36.51 -32.24 -7.70
CA GLY A 260 37.48 -32.50 -8.77
C GLY A 260 38.29 -31.33 -9.38
N LEU A 261 39.46 -31.02 -8.81
CA LEU A 261 40.55 -30.38 -9.56
C LEU A 261 41.00 -31.28 -10.73
N SER A 262 40.53 -31.00 -11.96
CA SER A 262 41.04 -31.66 -13.17
C SER A 262 41.22 -30.66 -14.32
N ASN A 263 42.41 -30.64 -14.91
CA ASN A 263 42.75 -29.73 -16.00
C ASN A 263 42.04 -30.14 -17.30
N GLY A 264 40.93 -29.48 -17.62
CA GLY A 264 40.26 -29.51 -18.91
C GLY A 264 39.89 -28.10 -19.35
N GLN A 265 39.91 -27.82 -20.64
CA GLN A 265 39.55 -26.50 -21.18
C GLN A 265 38.03 -26.26 -21.10
N GLY A 266 37.57 -25.89 -19.91
CA GLY A 266 36.18 -25.54 -19.64
C GLY A 266 35.75 -24.34 -20.47
N LYS A 267 34.85 -24.56 -21.43
CA LYS A 267 34.15 -23.45 -22.10
C LYS A 267 33.32 -22.71 -21.06
N SER A 268 33.55 -21.41 -20.91
CA SER A 268 32.65 -20.53 -20.16
C SER A 268 31.23 -20.68 -20.70
N GLY A 269 30.35 -21.32 -19.91
CA GLY A 269 28.97 -21.56 -20.28
C GLY A 269 28.19 -20.25 -20.26
N SER A 270 27.97 -19.65 -21.42
CA SER A 270 27.14 -18.45 -21.54
C SER A 270 25.72 -18.74 -21.06
N TYR A 271 25.25 -18.02 -20.03
CA TYR A 271 23.88 -18.05 -19.51
C TYR A 271 22.84 -17.43 -20.49
N PHE A 272 23.18 -17.38 -21.77
CA PHE A 272 22.40 -16.80 -22.86
C PHE A 272 21.99 -17.89 -23.84
N VAL A 273 20.91 -18.60 -23.51
CA VAL A 273 20.06 -19.23 -24.53
C VAL A 273 19.35 -18.10 -25.30
N ASN A 274 18.93 -18.34 -26.55
CA ASN A 274 18.48 -17.29 -27.48
C ASN A 274 17.37 -16.40 -26.90
N GLY A 275 17.76 -15.22 -26.38
CA GLY A 275 16.87 -14.28 -25.73
C GLY A 275 15.71 -13.83 -26.61
N ASP A 276 15.91 -13.72 -27.93
CA ASP A 276 14.86 -13.37 -28.90
C ASP A 276 13.78 -14.46 -29.03
N GLN A 277 14.15 -15.74 -28.87
CA GLN A 277 13.22 -16.87 -28.98
C GLN A 277 12.40 -17.05 -27.69
N GLU A 278 13.02 -16.88 -26.52
CA GLU A 278 12.32 -16.78 -25.25
C GLU A 278 11.39 -15.55 -25.22
N ARG A 279 11.87 -14.39 -25.70
CA ARG A 279 11.11 -13.14 -25.77
C ARG A 279 9.89 -13.28 -26.68
N ALA A 280 10.05 -13.80 -27.90
CA ALA A 280 8.92 -14.05 -28.81
C ALA A 280 7.91 -15.06 -28.23
N THR A 281 8.37 -15.98 -27.37
CA THR A 281 7.50 -16.91 -26.65
C THR A 281 6.75 -16.22 -25.51
N LEU A 282 7.43 -15.36 -24.74
CA LEU A 282 6.81 -14.52 -23.70
C LEU A 282 5.79 -13.54 -24.29
N GLU A 283 6.13 -12.82 -25.36
CA GLU A 283 5.22 -11.89 -26.05
C GLU A 283 3.98 -12.60 -26.63
N LYS A 284 4.10 -13.90 -26.96
CA LYS A 284 3.00 -14.75 -27.43
C LYS A 284 2.12 -15.32 -26.30
N LEU A 285 2.69 -15.59 -25.12
CA LEU A 285 1.98 -16.18 -23.97
C LEU A 285 1.46 -15.13 -22.98
N SER A 286 2.09 -13.96 -22.92
CA SER A 286 1.65 -12.76 -22.18
C SER A 286 0.21 -12.40 -22.56
N GLY A 287 -0.68 -12.30 -21.57
CA GLY A 287 -2.10 -12.03 -21.78
C GLY A 287 -2.89 -13.16 -22.46
N THR A 288 -2.32 -14.37 -22.62
CA THR A 288 -3.08 -15.54 -23.07
C THR A 288 -4.15 -15.90 -22.03
N VAL A 289 -5.41 -15.80 -22.44
CA VAL A 289 -6.57 -16.26 -21.66
C VAL A 289 -6.78 -17.76 -21.94
N LEU A 290 -6.67 -18.58 -20.90
CA LEU A 290 -6.95 -20.00 -20.94
C LEU A 290 -8.43 -20.23 -21.28
N ARG A 291 -8.71 -21.22 -22.14
CA ARG A 291 -10.06 -21.56 -22.59
C ARG A 291 -10.84 -22.23 -21.46
N SER A 292 -11.96 -21.64 -21.04
CA SER A 292 -12.95 -22.33 -20.19
C SER A 292 -13.74 -23.35 -21.01
N PRO A 293 -14.14 -24.52 -20.45
CA PRO A 293 -15.08 -25.43 -21.09
C PRO A 293 -16.49 -24.83 -21.20
N THR A 294 -16.82 -23.85 -20.36
CA THR A 294 -18.02 -23.01 -20.51
C THR A 294 -17.70 -21.79 -21.37
N LYS A 295 -18.62 -21.38 -22.25
CA LYS A 295 -18.44 -20.20 -23.14
C LYS A 295 -18.27 -18.86 -22.41
N GLU A 296 -18.45 -18.81 -21.09
CA GLU A 296 -18.41 -17.60 -20.27
C GLU A 296 -17.47 -17.77 -19.06
N SER A 297 -16.16 -17.50 -19.23
CA SER A 297 -15.33 -17.16 -18.07
C SER A 297 -15.73 -15.76 -17.59
N LYS A 298 -16.47 -15.70 -16.49
CA LYS A 298 -17.03 -14.43 -15.98
C LYS A 298 -15.96 -13.61 -15.27
N SER A 299 -15.95 -12.30 -15.50
CA SER A 299 -15.00 -11.39 -14.84
C SER A 299 -15.15 -11.47 -13.32
N PRO A 300 -14.05 -11.42 -12.55
CA PRO A 300 -14.11 -11.39 -11.10
C PRO A 300 -14.85 -10.16 -10.57
N ILE A 301 -15.52 -10.38 -9.44
CA ILE A 301 -16.29 -9.38 -8.70
C ILE A 301 -15.58 -9.08 -7.40
N CYS A 302 -15.34 -7.80 -7.13
CA CYS A 302 -14.61 -7.33 -5.95
C CYS A 302 -15.55 -7.05 -4.77
N PHE A 303 -15.17 -7.56 -3.61
CA PHE A 303 -15.83 -7.38 -2.31
C PHE A 303 -14.80 -6.85 -1.30
N TYR A 304 -15.17 -5.80 -0.57
CA TYR A 304 -14.38 -5.19 0.49
C TYR A 304 -15.33 -4.40 1.42
N SER A 305 -14.93 -4.21 2.68
CA SER A 305 -15.72 -3.52 3.70
C SER A 305 -15.89 -2.01 3.41
N SER A 306 -16.89 -1.37 4.02
CA SER A 306 -16.99 0.10 4.03
C SER A 306 -15.75 0.76 4.64
N GLU A 307 -15.16 0.12 5.65
CA GLU A 307 -13.96 0.55 6.39
C GLU A 307 -12.64 0.34 5.61
N SER A 308 -12.70 -0.25 4.41
CA SER A 308 -11.52 -0.56 3.62
C SER A 308 -10.88 0.69 3.03
N HIS A 309 -9.57 0.82 3.29
CA HIS A 309 -8.75 1.98 2.94
C HIS A 309 -8.91 2.40 1.47
N TYR A 310 -8.88 3.71 1.21
CA TYR A 310 -9.09 4.26 -0.14
C TYR A 310 -8.12 3.69 -1.19
N SER A 311 -6.98 3.12 -0.80
CA SER A 311 -6.07 2.43 -1.73
C SER A 311 -6.74 1.26 -2.46
N ILE A 312 -7.62 0.49 -1.79
CA ILE A 312 -8.40 -0.58 -2.41
C ILE A 312 -9.37 0.01 -3.44
N ARG A 313 -10.08 1.08 -3.07
CA ARG A 313 -11.00 1.82 -3.94
C ARG A 313 -10.27 2.37 -5.19
N LYS A 314 -9.07 2.93 -5.02
CA LYS A 314 -8.18 3.41 -6.12
C LYS A 314 -7.67 2.26 -7.00
N ALA A 315 -7.21 1.16 -6.42
CA ALA A 315 -6.74 -0.02 -7.15
C ALA A 315 -7.85 -0.65 -8.00
N VAL A 316 -9.06 -0.80 -7.46
CA VAL A 316 -10.24 -1.29 -8.19
C VAL A 316 -10.56 -0.43 -9.40
N VAL A 317 -10.48 0.90 -9.29
CA VAL A 317 -10.67 1.84 -10.42
C VAL A 317 -9.54 1.71 -11.45
N LEU A 318 -8.28 1.76 -11.02
CA LEU A 318 -7.09 1.67 -11.88
C LEU A 318 -7.08 0.37 -12.70
N LEU A 319 -7.36 -0.76 -12.04
CA LEU A 319 -7.36 -2.10 -12.62
C LEU A 319 -8.68 -2.47 -13.32
N LYS A 320 -9.66 -1.54 -13.33
CA LYS A 320 -11.00 -1.69 -13.94
C LYS A 320 -11.77 -2.91 -13.43
N ILE A 321 -11.57 -3.27 -12.16
CA ILE A 321 -12.24 -4.40 -11.50
C ILE A 321 -13.68 -3.99 -11.17
N LYS A 322 -14.63 -4.91 -11.32
CA LYS A 322 -16.06 -4.66 -11.06
C LYS A 322 -16.34 -4.86 -9.57
N THR A 323 -16.82 -3.85 -8.85
CA THR A 323 -17.39 -4.07 -7.52
C THR A 323 -18.73 -4.80 -7.64
N PHE A 324 -19.12 -5.54 -6.60
CA PHE A 324 -20.41 -6.24 -6.58
C PHE A 324 -21.58 -5.27 -6.83
N HIS A 325 -21.59 -4.09 -6.20
CA HIS A 325 -22.57 -3.02 -6.46
C HIS A 325 -22.65 -2.65 -7.95
N LYS A 326 -21.52 -2.24 -8.55
CA LYS A 326 -21.48 -1.78 -9.95
C LYS A 326 -21.83 -2.88 -10.94
N ALA A 327 -21.54 -4.14 -10.59
CA ALA A 327 -21.95 -5.30 -11.37
C ALA A 327 -23.46 -5.56 -11.26
N ALA A 328 -24.01 -5.59 -10.05
CA ALA A 328 -25.43 -5.84 -9.80
C ALA A 328 -26.31 -4.79 -10.47
N THR A 329 -26.00 -3.50 -10.28
CA THR A 329 -26.71 -2.38 -10.91
C THR A 329 -26.63 -2.43 -12.44
N LYS A 330 -25.47 -2.80 -13.02
CA LYS A 330 -25.34 -2.93 -14.49
C LYS A 330 -26.08 -4.17 -15.06
N LEU A 331 -26.29 -5.19 -14.24
CA LEU A 331 -26.91 -6.46 -14.63
C LEU A 331 -28.38 -6.57 -14.19
N ASN A 332 -28.94 -5.50 -13.60
CA ASN A 332 -30.29 -5.47 -13.02
C ASN A 332 -30.59 -6.64 -12.06
N PHE A 333 -29.61 -7.01 -11.23
CA PHE A 333 -29.84 -8.04 -10.21
C PHE A 333 -30.70 -7.47 -9.07
N PRO A 334 -31.75 -8.18 -8.61
CA PRO A 334 -32.50 -7.75 -7.43
C PRO A 334 -31.59 -7.74 -6.19
N PRO A 335 -31.88 -6.89 -5.18
CA PRO A 335 -31.16 -6.92 -3.90
C PRO A 335 -31.15 -8.31 -3.25
N PRO A 336 -30.10 -8.67 -2.49
CA PRO A 336 -30.07 -9.92 -1.74
C PRO A 336 -31.13 -9.95 -0.63
N LYS A 337 -31.47 -11.14 -0.15
CA LYS A 337 -32.32 -11.30 1.04
C LYS A 337 -31.68 -10.58 2.24
N GLY A 338 -32.42 -9.67 2.87
CA GLY A 338 -31.95 -8.86 4.01
C GLY A 338 -31.42 -7.48 3.64
N PHE A 339 -31.54 -7.06 2.37
CA PHE A 339 -31.11 -5.76 1.89
C PHE A 339 -32.20 -5.08 1.05
N ASP A 340 -32.55 -3.84 1.36
CA ASP A 340 -33.52 -3.06 0.56
C ASP A 340 -32.92 -2.57 -0.78
N SER A 341 -31.59 -2.43 -0.84
CA SER A 341 -30.82 -2.08 -2.03
C SER A 341 -29.42 -2.70 -1.99
N TRP A 342 -28.73 -2.74 -3.12
CA TRP A 342 -27.32 -3.18 -3.15
C TRP A 342 -26.41 -2.13 -2.49
N PRO A 343 -25.78 -2.40 -1.35
CA PRO A 343 -24.86 -1.44 -0.73
C PRO A 343 -23.64 -1.21 -1.63
N THR A 344 -22.93 -0.09 -1.47
CA THR A 344 -21.77 0.28 -2.31
C THR A 344 -20.51 -0.53 -1.96
N GLU A 345 -20.34 -0.79 -0.68
CA GLU A 345 -19.32 -1.64 -0.06
C GLU A 345 -20.00 -2.72 0.81
N VAL A 346 -19.27 -3.74 1.23
CA VAL A 346 -19.81 -4.73 2.19
C VAL A 346 -19.99 -4.02 3.55
N PRO A 347 -21.14 -4.17 4.23
CA PRO A 347 -21.34 -3.60 5.56
C PRO A 347 -20.25 -4.03 6.55
N SER A 348 -19.95 -3.15 7.49
CA SER A 348 -19.05 -3.41 8.62
C SER A 348 -19.86 -3.48 9.92
N ASN A 349 -19.33 -4.18 10.91
CA ASN A 349 -19.82 -4.20 12.28
C ASN A 349 -19.48 -2.86 12.97
N GLU A 350 -20.04 -2.60 14.15
CA GLU A 350 -19.80 -1.32 14.85
C GLU A 350 -18.33 -1.08 15.19
N ASP A 351 -17.57 -2.15 15.46
CA ASP A 351 -16.13 -2.10 15.73
C ASP A 351 -15.28 -1.80 14.48
N GLY A 352 -15.89 -1.76 13.29
CA GLY A 352 -15.22 -1.55 12.01
C GLY A 352 -14.69 -2.82 11.33
N SER A 353 -14.90 -4.01 11.88
CA SER A 353 -14.61 -5.27 11.17
C SER A 353 -15.68 -5.57 10.12
N ILE A 354 -15.35 -6.28 9.04
CA ILE A 354 -16.32 -6.64 8.00
C ILE A 354 -17.44 -7.55 8.54
N ASN A 355 -18.70 -7.28 8.16
CA ASN A 355 -19.81 -8.15 8.52
C ASN A 355 -19.79 -9.42 7.64
N VAL A 356 -19.15 -10.49 8.13
CA VAL A 356 -18.91 -11.74 7.38
C VAL A 356 -20.19 -12.43 6.91
N GLN A 357 -21.32 -12.27 7.62
CA GLN A 357 -22.62 -12.77 7.19
C GLN A 357 -23.15 -12.00 5.97
N SER A 358 -23.05 -10.67 5.98
CA SER A 358 -23.37 -9.81 4.83
C SER A 358 -22.46 -10.12 3.64
N LEU A 359 -21.15 -10.33 3.88
CA LEU A 359 -20.21 -10.78 2.85
C LEU A 359 -20.67 -12.10 2.22
N ALA A 360 -21.02 -13.10 3.02
CA ALA A 360 -21.47 -14.40 2.53
C ALA A 360 -22.74 -14.29 1.66
N VAL A 361 -23.73 -13.50 2.09
CA VAL A 361 -24.96 -13.26 1.32
C VAL A 361 -24.67 -12.52 -0.01
N LEU A 362 -23.83 -11.48 0.03
CA LEU A 362 -23.45 -10.71 -1.16
C LEU A 362 -22.62 -11.57 -2.14
N VAL A 363 -21.72 -12.43 -1.65
CA VAL A 363 -20.93 -13.35 -2.48
C VAL A 363 -21.80 -14.45 -3.07
N GLU A 364 -22.75 -15.05 -2.33
CA GLU A 364 -23.58 -16.14 -2.84
C GLU A 364 -24.45 -15.71 -4.04
N GLU A 365 -24.97 -14.48 -4.07
CA GLU A 365 -25.68 -13.96 -5.24
C GLU A 365 -24.83 -13.94 -6.52
N PHE A 366 -23.52 -13.70 -6.41
CA PHE A 366 -22.60 -13.73 -7.55
C PHE A 366 -22.09 -15.15 -7.84
N ALA A 367 -21.77 -15.92 -6.80
CA ALA A 367 -21.29 -17.29 -6.90
C ALA A 367 -22.30 -18.20 -7.62
N LYS A 368 -23.59 -18.15 -7.22
CA LYS A 368 -24.67 -18.95 -7.85
C LYS A 368 -24.96 -18.59 -9.31
N ARG A 369 -24.38 -17.47 -9.81
CA ARG A 369 -24.44 -17.03 -11.20
C ARG A 369 -23.11 -17.26 -11.96
N GLY A 370 -22.15 -17.95 -11.34
CA GLY A 370 -20.85 -18.34 -11.92
C GLY A 370 -19.77 -17.25 -11.92
N TYR A 371 -19.93 -16.19 -11.12
CA TYR A 371 -18.91 -15.14 -11.00
C TYR A 371 -17.88 -15.50 -9.92
N PRO A 372 -16.57 -15.44 -10.21
CA PRO A 372 -15.54 -15.60 -9.19
C PRO A 372 -15.41 -14.35 -8.30
N ALA A 373 -15.00 -14.54 -7.05
CA ALA A 373 -14.97 -13.49 -6.04
C ALA A 373 -13.54 -13.07 -5.68
N LEU A 374 -13.19 -11.80 -5.86
CA LEU A 374 -11.98 -11.18 -5.31
C LEU A 374 -12.37 -10.48 -4.02
N ILE A 375 -11.79 -10.87 -2.89
CA ILE A 375 -12.17 -10.42 -1.56
C ILE A 375 -10.95 -9.76 -0.90
N CYS A 376 -11.12 -8.54 -0.41
CA CYS A 376 -10.12 -7.81 0.33
C CYS A 376 -10.51 -7.76 1.80
N PHE A 377 -9.69 -8.35 2.67
CA PHE A 377 -9.82 -8.23 4.13
C PHE A 377 -8.80 -7.24 4.67
N ASN A 378 -9.16 -6.55 5.75
CA ASN A 378 -8.33 -5.60 6.44
C ASN A 378 -7.73 -6.25 7.70
N SER A 379 -6.40 -6.23 7.84
CA SER A 379 -5.74 -6.48 9.13
C SER A 379 -5.27 -5.13 9.67
N GLY A 380 -6.16 -4.46 10.40
CA GLY A 380 -6.05 -3.07 10.84
C GLY A 380 -6.69 -2.08 9.86
N THR A 381 -8.02 -1.89 9.94
CA THR A 381 -8.75 -0.83 9.19
C THR A 381 -8.19 0.55 9.50
N THR A 382 -8.33 1.51 8.58
CA THR A 382 -7.54 2.76 8.70
C THR A 382 -8.00 3.65 9.86
N PHE A 383 -9.30 3.77 10.11
CA PHE A 383 -9.81 4.65 11.16
C PHE A 383 -10.00 3.93 12.50
N LYS A 384 -10.73 2.81 12.52
CA LYS A 384 -11.01 2.07 13.77
C LYS A 384 -9.90 1.10 14.19
N GLY A 385 -8.99 0.74 13.29
CA GLY A 385 -7.90 -0.21 13.56
C GLY A 385 -8.37 -1.66 13.72
N ALA A 386 -9.53 -1.99 13.15
CA ALA A 386 -10.21 -3.27 13.30
C ALA A 386 -9.58 -4.40 12.47
N TYR A 387 -9.90 -5.65 12.82
CA TYR A 387 -9.39 -6.84 12.14
C TYR A 387 -10.56 -7.64 11.56
N ASP A 388 -10.50 -7.93 10.27
CA ASP A 388 -11.47 -8.78 9.61
C ASP A 388 -11.22 -10.25 9.92
N ASP A 389 -12.29 -10.97 10.28
CA ASP A 389 -12.25 -12.38 10.64
C ASP A 389 -12.19 -13.27 9.38
N VAL A 390 -10.98 -13.42 8.84
CA VAL A 390 -10.69 -14.19 7.61
C VAL A 390 -11.06 -15.67 7.76
N GLU A 391 -10.88 -16.24 8.95
CA GLU A 391 -11.18 -17.63 9.28
C GLU A 391 -12.69 -17.91 9.24
N LYS A 392 -13.49 -17.12 9.97
CA LYS A 392 -14.96 -17.22 9.97
C LYS A 392 -15.57 -16.85 8.63
N ALA A 393 -14.93 -15.96 7.87
CA ALA A 393 -15.31 -15.71 6.48
C ALA A 393 -15.07 -16.95 5.60
N ALA A 394 -13.94 -17.65 5.74
CA ALA A 394 -13.66 -18.89 5.01
C ALA A 394 -14.66 -20.00 5.36
N ASP A 395 -15.01 -20.16 6.65
CA ASP A 395 -16.02 -21.13 7.11
C ASP A 395 -17.40 -20.93 6.47
N LEU A 396 -17.78 -19.68 6.16
CA LEU A 396 -19.01 -19.35 5.45
C LEU A 396 -18.88 -19.47 3.92
N LEU A 397 -17.74 -19.04 3.37
CA LEU A 397 -17.54 -18.85 1.93
C LEU A 397 -17.11 -20.13 1.19
N LEU A 398 -16.29 -20.99 1.79
CA LEU A 398 -15.87 -22.25 1.15
C LEU A 398 -17.05 -23.18 0.84
N PRO A 399 -18.07 -23.35 1.72
CA PRO A 399 -19.32 -24.03 1.37
C PRO A 399 -20.07 -23.39 0.19
N ILE A 400 -20.11 -22.05 0.10
CA ILE A 400 -20.76 -21.32 -1.00
C ILE A 400 -20.02 -21.59 -2.32
N PHE A 401 -18.68 -21.47 -2.33
CA PHE A 401 -17.87 -21.78 -3.50
C PHE A 401 -17.96 -23.26 -3.91
N ASN A 402 -18.14 -24.17 -2.96
CA ASN A 402 -18.38 -25.59 -3.23
C ASN A 402 -19.75 -25.81 -3.91
N ARG A 403 -20.83 -25.29 -3.32
CA ARG A 403 -22.21 -25.39 -3.86
C ARG A 403 -22.32 -24.90 -5.31
N HIS A 404 -21.50 -23.91 -5.69
CA HIS A 404 -21.56 -23.26 -7.00
C HIS A 404 -20.40 -23.63 -7.94
N ASN A 405 -19.71 -24.76 -7.68
CA ASN A 405 -18.63 -25.31 -8.51
C ASN A 405 -17.42 -24.38 -8.74
N LEU A 406 -17.21 -23.41 -7.84
CA LEU A 406 -16.11 -22.45 -7.93
C LEU A 406 -14.80 -22.98 -7.35
N LEU A 407 -14.80 -23.99 -6.46
CA LEU A 407 -13.56 -24.55 -5.92
C LEU A 407 -12.69 -25.28 -6.96
N ASN A 408 -13.29 -25.85 -8.01
CA ASN A 408 -12.62 -26.70 -9.00
C ASN A 408 -12.92 -26.25 -10.45
N ARG A 409 -12.51 -25.03 -10.81
CA ARG A 409 -12.66 -24.49 -12.17
C ARG A 409 -11.56 -25.05 -13.07
N SER A 410 -11.95 -25.74 -14.14
CA SER A 410 -11.03 -26.24 -15.17
C SER A 410 -10.85 -25.20 -16.29
N PHE A 411 -9.61 -25.01 -16.70
CA PHE A 411 -9.18 -24.17 -17.81
C PHE A 411 -8.28 -24.98 -18.75
N TYR A 412 -8.16 -24.59 -20.02
CA TYR A 412 -7.39 -25.33 -21.01
C TYR A 412 -6.51 -24.41 -21.87
N TYR A 413 -5.32 -24.89 -22.23
CA TYR A 413 -4.46 -24.26 -23.24
C TYR A 413 -3.88 -25.32 -24.18
N THR A 414 -3.35 -24.87 -25.30
CA THR A 414 -2.55 -25.69 -26.22
C THR A 414 -1.09 -25.40 -25.93
N ASP A 415 -0.29 -26.42 -25.60
CA ASP A 415 1.14 -26.25 -25.31
C ASP A 415 1.99 -26.07 -26.59
N GLY A 416 3.29 -25.85 -26.43
CA GLY A 416 4.22 -25.65 -27.54
C GLY A 416 4.35 -26.82 -28.52
N LYS A 417 3.85 -28.01 -28.18
CA LYS A 417 3.84 -29.22 -29.02
C LYS A 417 2.49 -29.43 -29.73
N GLY A 418 1.46 -28.66 -29.37
CA GLY A 418 0.11 -28.79 -29.90
C GLY A 418 -0.87 -29.53 -28.99
N GLU A 419 -0.42 -30.00 -27.81
CA GLU A 419 -1.26 -30.80 -26.91
C GLU A 419 -2.19 -29.93 -26.05
N VAL A 420 -3.42 -30.40 -25.83
CA VAL A 420 -4.39 -29.70 -24.98
C VAL A 420 -4.19 -30.08 -23.51
N ARG A 421 -3.67 -29.13 -22.73
CA ARG A 421 -3.42 -29.28 -21.29
C ARG A 421 -4.53 -28.65 -20.46
N GLN A 422 -4.80 -29.20 -19.27
CA GLN A 422 -5.75 -28.66 -18.30
C GLN A 422 -5.00 -27.98 -17.14
N VAL A 423 -5.49 -26.81 -16.73
CA VAL A 423 -5.14 -26.13 -15.48
C VAL A 423 -6.37 -26.12 -14.57
N LYS A 424 -6.21 -26.43 -13.28
CA LYS A 424 -7.26 -26.29 -12.28
C LYS A 424 -7.00 -25.05 -11.43
N ARG A 425 -8.05 -24.27 -11.17
CA ARG A 425 -8.01 -23.08 -10.31
C ARG A 425 -9.26 -23.03 -9.44
N HIS A 426 -9.15 -22.39 -8.28
CA HIS A 426 -10.33 -22.02 -7.52
C HIS A 426 -10.92 -20.70 -8.03
N GLY A 427 -12.11 -20.36 -7.53
CA GLY A 427 -12.96 -19.26 -7.98
C GLY A 427 -13.00 -18.09 -7.02
N PHE A 428 -12.04 -18.02 -6.09
CA PHE A 428 -11.91 -16.91 -5.16
C PHE A 428 -10.47 -16.37 -5.15
N TRP A 429 -10.29 -15.16 -4.65
CA TRP A 429 -8.97 -14.65 -4.31
C TRP A 429 -9.09 -13.84 -3.03
N VAL A 430 -8.49 -14.33 -1.94
CA VAL A 430 -8.39 -13.59 -0.69
C VAL A 430 -7.08 -12.80 -0.67
N HIS A 431 -7.23 -11.49 -0.63
CA HIS A 431 -6.15 -10.55 -0.38
C HIS A 431 -6.30 -9.93 1.02
N VAL A 432 -5.21 -9.85 1.78
CA VAL A 432 -5.18 -9.16 3.08
C VAL A 432 -4.40 -7.86 2.93
N ASP A 433 -5.11 -6.72 3.06
CA ASP A 433 -4.51 -5.42 3.34
C ASP A 433 -4.07 -5.43 4.81
N GLY A 434 -2.84 -5.91 5.02
CA GLY A 434 -2.18 -5.97 6.30
C GLY A 434 -1.30 -4.76 6.57
N ALA A 435 -1.61 -3.59 5.99
CA ALA A 435 -0.79 -2.38 6.07
C ALA A 435 -0.29 -2.07 7.49
N LEU A 436 -1.09 -2.33 8.53
CA LEU A 436 -0.70 -2.22 9.93
C LEU A 436 -0.59 -3.60 10.62
N GLY A 437 -1.66 -4.40 10.59
CA GLY A 437 -1.81 -5.62 11.39
C GLY A 437 -0.73 -6.66 11.12
N ALA A 438 -0.38 -6.88 9.85
CA ALA A 438 0.56 -7.92 9.46
C ALA A 438 2.01 -7.69 9.95
N THR A 439 2.36 -6.50 10.45
CA THR A 439 3.67 -6.24 11.07
C THR A 439 3.73 -6.50 12.58
N HIS A 440 2.59 -6.63 13.28
CA HIS A 440 2.58 -6.68 14.75
C HIS A 440 1.67 -7.75 15.37
N MET A 441 0.55 -8.10 14.72
CA MET A 441 -0.38 -9.14 15.18
C MET A 441 0.26 -10.53 15.36
N PRO A 442 1.23 -10.97 14.52
CA PRO A 442 1.95 -12.22 14.78
C PRO A 442 2.69 -12.22 16.11
N PHE A 443 3.37 -11.12 16.48
CA PHE A 443 4.07 -11.00 17.75
C PHE A 443 3.11 -10.88 18.93
N LEU A 444 1.98 -10.18 18.76
CA LEU A 444 0.90 -10.18 19.76
C LEU A 444 0.36 -11.60 20.03
N LYS A 445 0.25 -12.43 18.99
CA LYS A 445 -0.15 -13.85 19.11
C LYS A 445 0.92 -14.72 19.76
N MET A 446 2.20 -14.50 19.45
CA MET A 446 3.31 -15.17 20.13
C MET A 446 3.32 -14.83 21.64
N ALA A 447 3.11 -13.56 22.00
CA ALA A 447 3.04 -13.13 23.40
C ALA A 447 1.86 -13.76 24.15
N GLN A 448 0.67 -13.85 23.52
CA GLN A 448 -0.47 -14.57 24.08
C GLN A 448 -0.15 -16.06 24.28
N MET A 449 0.44 -16.73 23.28
CA MET A 449 0.81 -18.15 23.34
C MET A 449 1.89 -18.46 24.38
N GLN A 450 2.71 -17.48 24.77
CA GLN A 450 3.71 -17.60 25.84
C GLN A 450 3.17 -17.21 27.23
N GLY A 451 1.92 -16.76 27.35
CA GLY A 451 1.35 -16.28 28.62
C GLY A 451 1.91 -14.92 29.08
N VAL A 452 2.52 -14.15 28.17
CA VAL A 452 3.04 -12.80 28.43
C VAL A 452 1.94 -11.73 28.22
N LEU A 453 0.86 -12.09 27.52
CA LEU A 453 -0.31 -11.26 27.30
C LEU A 453 -1.59 -12.01 27.68
N GLU A 454 -2.26 -11.55 28.73
CA GLU A 454 -3.66 -11.86 28.97
C GLU A 454 -4.54 -10.96 28.10
N LEU A 455 -5.66 -11.48 27.59
CA LEU A 455 -6.63 -10.75 26.80
C LEU A 455 -7.96 -10.66 27.55
N GLU A 456 -8.75 -9.64 27.21
CA GLU A 456 -10.14 -9.53 27.65
C GLU A 456 -10.94 -10.80 27.28
N PRO A 457 -11.94 -11.20 28.10
CA PRO A 457 -12.81 -12.34 27.79
C PRO A 457 -13.38 -12.31 26.37
N ASP A 458 -13.55 -13.50 25.78
CA ASP A 458 -14.03 -13.73 24.42
C ASP A 458 -13.21 -13.06 23.28
N THR A 459 -12.05 -12.44 23.58
CA THR A 459 -11.17 -11.83 22.57
C THR A 459 -10.16 -12.84 22.02
N THR A 460 -10.25 -13.15 20.72
CA THR A 460 -9.32 -14.03 19.99
C THR A 460 -8.49 -13.26 18.97
N ILE A 461 -7.20 -13.57 18.83
CA ILE A 461 -6.32 -12.98 17.79
C ILE A 461 -6.54 -13.75 16.46
N PRO A 462 -7.21 -13.16 15.44
CA PRO A 462 -7.60 -13.88 14.23
C PRO A 462 -6.39 -14.27 13.39
N ASP A 463 -6.40 -15.48 12.81
CA ASP A 463 -5.42 -15.86 11.79
C ASP A 463 -5.80 -15.23 10.43
N PHE A 464 -4.82 -14.57 9.82
CA PHE A 464 -4.95 -13.86 8.53
C PHE A 464 -3.88 -14.31 7.51
N ASP A 465 -3.10 -15.34 7.83
CA ASP A 465 -1.84 -15.64 7.16
C ASP A 465 -1.86 -16.89 6.27
N PHE A 466 -0.70 -17.24 5.68
CA PHE A 466 -0.62 -18.26 4.64
C PHE A 466 -0.80 -19.70 5.12
N ALA A 467 -0.80 -19.95 6.43
CA ALA A 467 -1.16 -21.23 7.01
C ALA A 467 -2.67 -21.43 7.19
N LEU A 468 -3.50 -20.40 7.00
CA LEU A 468 -4.96 -20.54 7.13
C LEU A 468 -5.51 -21.55 6.10
N ARG A 469 -6.30 -22.52 6.58
CA ARG A 469 -6.94 -23.59 5.81
C ARG A 469 -8.44 -23.61 6.08
N GLY A 470 -9.22 -24.15 5.14
CA GLY A 470 -10.64 -24.40 5.38
C GLY A 470 -10.88 -25.49 6.42
N LYS A 471 -11.97 -25.39 7.17
CA LYS A 471 -12.32 -26.40 8.19
C LYS A 471 -13.10 -27.58 7.61
N LYS A 472 -12.93 -28.74 8.24
CA LYS A 472 -13.75 -29.93 8.00
C LYS A 472 -15.19 -29.68 8.48
N THR A 473 -16.16 -30.01 7.64
CA THR A 473 -17.61 -29.97 7.95
C THR A 473 -18.17 -31.39 8.05
N GLN A 474 -19.46 -31.53 8.39
CA GLN A 474 -20.15 -32.82 8.42
C GLN A 474 -20.19 -33.55 7.05
N HIS A 475 -20.06 -32.82 5.94
CA HIS A 475 -20.26 -33.37 4.59
C HIS A 475 -19.09 -33.17 3.62
N TYR A 476 -18.21 -32.20 3.90
CA TYR A 476 -17.06 -31.85 3.06
C TYR A 476 -15.85 -31.55 3.91
N ASP A 477 -14.69 -32.00 3.46
CA ASP A 477 -13.42 -31.54 4.01
C ASP A 477 -12.85 -30.39 3.18
N TYR A 478 -12.30 -29.39 3.86
CA TYR A 478 -11.69 -28.21 3.24
C TYR A 478 -10.26 -27.97 3.77
N SER A 479 -9.69 -28.92 4.52
CA SER A 479 -8.32 -28.89 5.07
C SER A 479 -7.25 -28.53 4.05
N ASP A 480 -7.43 -28.99 2.82
CA ASP A 480 -6.43 -28.88 1.75
C ASP A 480 -6.56 -27.54 1.00
N ILE A 481 -7.58 -26.75 1.32
CA ILE A 481 -7.85 -25.46 0.69
C ILE A 481 -7.16 -24.35 1.47
N GLU A 482 -6.11 -23.81 0.88
CA GLU A 482 -5.45 -22.60 1.35
C GLU A 482 -6.35 -21.38 1.15
N VAL A 483 -6.63 -20.67 2.24
CA VAL A 483 -7.57 -19.53 2.21
C VAL A 483 -6.91 -18.28 1.62
N VAL A 484 -5.74 -17.90 2.14
CA VAL A 484 -5.09 -16.61 1.82
C VAL A 484 -4.20 -16.74 0.58
N ASN A 485 -4.42 -15.88 -0.41
CA ASN A 485 -3.67 -15.90 -1.68
C ASN A 485 -2.60 -14.82 -1.74
N SER A 486 -2.81 -13.64 -1.14
CA SER A 486 -1.74 -12.64 -0.96
C SER A 486 -1.92 -11.71 0.23
N ILE A 487 -0.81 -11.24 0.77
CA ILE A 487 -0.73 -10.28 1.89
C ILE A 487 0.11 -9.08 1.43
N ALA A 488 -0.29 -7.88 1.82
CA ALA A 488 0.53 -6.68 1.68
C ALA A 488 0.69 -5.99 3.05
N THR A 489 1.81 -5.29 3.27
CA THR A 489 2.03 -4.51 4.50
C THR A 489 2.88 -3.25 4.27
N SER A 490 3.00 -2.38 5.28
CA SER A 490 3.79 -1.14 5.26
C SER A 490 4.90 -1.13 6.32
N GLY A 491 6.17 -1.14 5.91
CA GLY A 491 7.32 -0.98 6.82
C GLY A 491 7.34 0.38 7.51
N HIS A 492 6.85 1.43 6.84
CA HIS A 492 6.70 2.77 7.41
C HIS A 492 5.54 2.94 8.43
N LYS A 493 4.78 1.87 8.74
CA LYS A 493 3.76 1.90 9.81
C LYS A 493 4.36 1.52 11.18
N TRP A 494 4.15 0.29 11.66
CA TRP A 494 4.54 -0.11 13.02
C TRP A 494 6.02 -0.45 13.18
N ILE A 495 6.68 -0.92 12.11
CA ILE A 495 8.14 -1.09 12.08
C ILE A 495 8.83 0.29 12.23
N GLY A 496 8.54 1.21 11.30
CA GLY A 496 9.10 2.56 11.25
C GLY A 496 10.21 2.67 10.20
N CYS A 497 9.98 3.46 9.16
CA CYS A 497 10.91 3.68 8.04
C CYS A 497 10.76 5.12 7.55
N PRO A 498 11.84 5.87 7.24
CA PRO A 498 11.76 7.30 6.94
C PRO A 498 11.07 7.64 5.60
N PHE A 499 10.69 6.66 4.80
CA PHE A 499 9.95 6.82 3.55
C PHE A 499 8.94 5.67 3.34
N PRO A 500 7.87 5.89 2.55
CA PRO A 500 6.90 4.84 2.21
C PRO A 500 7.58 3.60 1.63
N SER A 501 7.37 2.48 2.31
CA SER A 501 7.98 1.17 2.07
C SER A 501 7.07 0.08 2.65
N GLY A 502 7.29 -1.17 2.27
CA GLY A 502 6.42 -2.29 2.60
C GLY A 502 6.86 -3.61 1.97
N VAL A 503 6.02 -4.63 2.08
CA VAL A 503 6.21 -5.95 1.47
C VAL A 503 4.91 -6.38 0.81
N TYR A 504 5.00 -6.95 -0.39
CA TYR A 504 3.96 -7.78 -0.99
C TYR A 504 4.40 -9.24 -0.99
N MET A 505 3.48 -10.16 -0.68
CA MET A 505 3.73 -11.59 -0.74
C MET A 505 2.51 -12.37 -1.25
N THR A 506 2.79 -13.45 -1.97
CA THR A 506 1.85 -14.48 -2.46
C THR A 506 2.61 -15.81 -2.53
N LYS A 507 2.14 -16.79 -3.33
CA LYS A 507 2.79 -18.09 -3.51
C LYS A 507 3.29 -18.24 -4.95
N THR A 508 4.33 -19.04 -5.20
CA THR A 508 4.96 -19.22 -6.52
C THR A 508 3.93 -19.56 -7.60
N LYS A 509 2.94 -20.42 -7.30
CA LYS A 509 1.81 -20.76 -8.19
C LYS A 509 0.86 -19.62 -8.59
N TYR A 510 0.99 -18.45 -7.97
CA TYR A 510 0.20 -17.26 -8.26
C TYR A 510 1.01 -16.12 -8.91
N GLN A 511 2.30 -16.34 -9.21
CA GLN A 511 3.09 -15.39 -9.99
C GLN A 511 2.47 -15.18 -11.39
N MET A 512 2.25 -13.92 -11.78
CA MET A 512 1.76 -13.58 -13.11
C MET A 512 2.84 -13.80 -14.16
N MET A 513 2.46 -14.17 -15.40
CA MET A 513 3.36 -14.08 -16.54
C MET A 513 3.84 -12.62 -16.70
N PRO A 514 5.16 -12.36 -16.76
CA PRO A 514 5.68 -11.01 -17.03
C PRO A 514 5.29 -10.60 -18.44
N ARG A 515 5.02 -9.30 -18.65
CA ARG A 515 4.53 -8.83 -19.95
C ARG A 515 5.63 -8.72 -21.01
N GLU A 516 6.85 -8.46 -20.57
CA GLU A 516 8.07 -8.37 -21.37
C GLU A 516 9.23 -9.03 -20.61
N LYS A 517 10.32 -9.35 -21.31
CA LYS A 517 11.63 -9.67 -20.71
C LYS A 517 12.62 -8.61 -21.18
N PRO A 518 12.80 -7.50 -20.44
CA PRO A 518 13.62 -6.39 -20.90
C PRO A 518 15.10 -6.79 -20.88
N SER A 519 15.70 -6.98 -22.07
CA SER A 519 17.06 -7.51 -22.20
C SER A 519 18.14 -6.67 -21.50
N TYR A 520 17.86 -5.39 -21.22
CA TYR A 520 18.78 -4.48 -20.52
C TYR A 520 18.78 -4.63 -18.99
N ILE A 521 17.75 -5.24 -18.37
CA ILE A 521 17.73 -5.49 -16.91
C ILE A 521 18.26 -6.89 -16.52
N LEU A 522 18.36 -7.82 -17.48
CA LEU A 522 18.79 -9.22 -17.29
C LEU A 522 18.02 -10.01 -16.21
N THR A 523 16.78 -9.60 -15.91
CA THR A 523 15.86 -10.23 -14.96
C THR A 523 14.44 -10.21 -15.52
N LEU A 524 13.54 -11.02 -14.96
CA LEU A 524 12.12 -10.92 -15.26
C LEU A 524 11.50 -9.64 -14.65
N ASP A 525 10.51 -9.09 -15.34
CA ASP A 525 9.66 -7.98 -14.90
C ASP A 525 8.42 -8.53 -14.19
N THR A 526 8.62 -9.04 -12.97
CA THR A 526 7.58 -9.68 -12.15
C THR A 526 6.90 -8.71 -11.18
N THR A 527 7.37 -7.47 -11.04
CA THR A 527 6.99 -6.51 -9.98
C THR A 527 6.04 -5.41 -10.50
N LEU A 528 5.50 -4.54 -9.61
CA LEU A 528 4.73 -3.36 -10.06
C LEU A 528 5.65 -2.20 -10.50
N SER A 529 6.72 -1.97 -9.73
CA SER A 529 7.76 -0.99 -10.02
C SER A 529 8.91 -1.62 -10.79
N GLY A 530 9.41 -0.91 -11.82
CA GLY A 530 10.55 -1.33 -12.63
C GLY A 530 11.89 -1.15 -11.90
N SER A 531 12.36 0.10 -11.79
CA SER A 531 13.35 0.46 -10.76
C SER A 531 12.72 0.33 -9.39
N ARG A 532 13.46 -0.22 -8.40
CA ARG A 532 12.91 -0.51 -7.07
C ARG A 532 13.85 -0.04 -5.96
N SER A 533 13.28 0.47 -4.87
CA SER A 533 14.05 1.00 -3.74
C SER A 533 14.84 -0.10 -3.03
N GLY A 534 16.15 -0.17 -3.30
CA GLY A 534 17.05 -1.01 -2.52
C GLY A 534 17.20 -0.52 -1.09
N LEU A 535 17.12 0.80 -0.87
CA LEU A 535 17.12 1.39 0.48
C LEU A 535 15.94 0.91 1.34
N ALA A 536 14.75 0.68 0.75
CA ALA A 536 13.64 0.07 1.50
C ALA A 536 14.00 -1.32 2.06
N SER A 537 14.83 -2.07 1.34
CA SER A 537 15.36 -3.36 1.83
C SER A 537 16.42 -3.16 2.91
N VAL A 538 17.36 -2.22 2.73
CA VAL A 538 18.42 -1.91 3.72
C VAL A 538 17.83 -1.48 5.06
N PHE A 539 16.91 -0.51 5.06
CA PHE A 539 16.30 0.03 6.29
C PHE A 539 15.40 -1.00 6.99
N THR A 540 14.65 -1.80 6.24
CA THR A 540 13.81 -2.87 6.83
C THR A 540 14.67 -4.00 7.38
N TRP A 541 15.75 -4.37 6.68
CA TRP A 541 16.71 -5.38 7.15
C TRP A 541 17.43 -4.93 8.43
N ASP A 542 17.94 -3.69 8.48
CA ASP A 542 18.58 -3.13 9.67
C ASP A 542 17.63 -3.11 10.88
N TYR A 543 16.36 -2.74 10.67
CA TYR A 543 15.36 -2.82 11.74
C TYR A 543 15.22 -4.25 12.26
N LEU A 544 15.00 -5.23 11.38
CA LEU A 544 14.75 -6.62 11.77
C LEU A 544 16.00 -7.30 12.36
N ALA A 545 17.20 -6.93 11.91
CA ALA A 545 18.46 -7.41 12.47
C ALA A 545 18.76 -6.87 13.88
N ARG A 546 18.12 -5.76 14.28
CA ARG A 546 18.29 -5.11 15.60
C ARG A 546 17.19 -5.41 16.62
N HIS A 547 16.16 -6.20 16.27
CA HIS A 547 15.08 -6.57 17.18
C HIS A 547 14.80 -8.08 17.09
N SER A 548 14.98 -8.79 18.19
CA SER A 548 14.57 -10.19 18.32
C SER A 548 13.04 -10.31 18.35
N PHE A 549 12.52 -11.54 18.25
CA PHE A 549 11.09 -11.78 18.45
C PHE A 549 10.62 -11.32 19.84
N ASN A 550 11.48 -11.35 20.87
CA ASN A 550 11.12 -10.86 22.21
C ASN A 550 10.92 -9.34 22.20
N ASP A 551 11.86 -8.58 21.63
CA ASP A 551 11.75 -7.11 21.51
C ASP A 551 10.47 -6.69 20.75
N LEU A 552 10.07 -7.49 19.74
CA LEU A 552 8.87 -7.24 18.94
C LEU A 552 7.58 -7.69 19.64
N MET A 553 7.61 -8.76 20.45
CA MET A 553 6.52 -9.13 21.35
C MET A 553 6.31 -8.06 22.42
N GLU A 554 7.37 -7.63 23.10
CA GLU A 554 7.33 -6.56 24.10
C GLU A 554 6.79 -5.25 23.50
N LYS A 555 7.27 -4.86 22.31
CA LYS A 555 6.73 -3.70 21.58
C LYS A 555 5.24 -3.87 21.23
N ALA A 556 4.80 -5.06 20.82
CA ALA A 556 3.40 -5.31 20.45
C ALA A 556 2.47 -5.25 21.68
N VAL A 557 2.88 -5.88 22.79
CA VAL A 557 2.19 -5.83 24.09
C VAL A 557 2.18 -4.41 24.65
N HIS A 558 3.28 -3.68 24.57
CA HIS A 558 3.36 -2.28 25.01
C HIS A 558 2.37 -1.38 24.24
N CYS A 559 2.36 -1.45 22.90
CA CYS A 559 1.39 -0.75 22.08
C CYS A 559 -0.06 -1.13 22.47
N HIS A 560 -0.36 -2.42 22.60
CA HIS A 560 -1.69 -2.89 23.01
C HIS A 560 -2.11 -2.35 24.38
N ASN A 561 -1.22 -2.38 25.37
CA ASN A 561 -1.48 -1.94 26.74
C ASN A 561 -1.64 -0.42 26.83
N LEU A 562 -0.90 0.37 26.03
CA LEU A 562 -1.14 1.81 25.91
C LEU A 562 -2.52 2.10 25.32
N ALA A 563 -3.00 1.32 24.33
CA ALA A 563 -4.35 1.46 23.80
C ALA A 563 -5.44 1.11 24.83
N THR A 564 -5.22 0.07 25.64
CA THR A 564 -6.09 -0.28 26.77
C THR A 564 -6.14 0.86 27.79
N ALA A 565 -4.98 1.40 28.21
CA ALA A 565 -4.89 2.48 29.18
C ALA A 565 -5.50 3.80 28.67
N LEU A 566 -5.28 4.14 27.39
CA LEU A 566 -5.89 5.32 26.75
C LEU A 566 -7.42 5.19 26.67
N ALA A 567 -7.94 4.04 26.25
CA ALA A 567 -9.38 3.79 26.22
C ALA A 567 -10.00 3.86 27.63
N GLY A 568 -9.29 3.38 28.67
CA GLY A 568 -9.68 3.56 30.06
C GLY A 568 -9.74 5.02 30.48
N LYS A 569 -8.68 5.81 30.25
CA LYS A 569 -8.64 7.25 30.57
C LYS A 569 -9.71 8.05 29.83
N LEU A 570 -9.96 7.75 28.54
CA LEU A 570 -11.02 8.41 27.77
C LEU A 570 -12.43 8.05 28.26
N ARG A 571 -12.67 6.81 28.71
CA ARG A 571 -13.96 6.43 29.34
C ARG A 571 -14.20 7.19 30.64
N VAL A 572 -13.19 7.26 31.52
CA VAL A 572 -13.29 8.07 32.76
C VAL A 572 -13.56 9.55 32.45
N LEU A 573 -12.98 10.09 31.37
CA LEU A 573 -13.28 11.45 30.89
C LEU A 573 -14.74 11.57 30.40
N ASN A 574 -15.26 10.59 29.66
CA ASN A 574 -16.66 10.54 29.23
C ASN A 574 -17.61 10.49 30.44
N ASP A 575 -17.31 9.65 31.44
CA ASP A 575 -18.12 9.52 32.66
C ASP A 575 -18.18 10.83 33.47
N LEU A 576 -17.14 11.68 33.40
CA LEU A 576 -17.13 13.01 34.02
C LEU A 576 -17.98 14.02 33.23
N VAL A 577 -17.97 13.94 31.89
CA VAL A 577 -18.81 14.80 31.04
C VAL A 577 -20.28 14.43 31.14
N GLU A 578 -20.63 13.14 31.15
CA GLU A 578 -22.02 12.69 31.29
C GLU A 578 -22.62 12.96 32.68
N ARG A 579 -21.77 13.17 33.71
CA ARG A 579 -22.17 13.71 35.02
C ARG A 579 -22.24 15.24 35.08
N GLY A 580 -21.81 15.94 34.03
CA GLY A 580 -21.73 17.40 33.99
C GLY A 580 -20.59 17.99 34.85
N GLU A 581 -19.63 17.17 35.29
CA GLU A 581 -18.45 17.60 36.05
C GLU A 581 -17.39 18.26 35.16
N LEU A 582 -17.41 17.95 33.86
CA LEU A 582 -16.62 18.58 32.81
C LEU A 582 -17.49 18.89 31.60
N HIS A 583 -17.13 19.88 30.78
CA HIS A 583 -17.81 20.24 29.53
C HIS A 583 -19.36 20.30 29.63
N PRO A 584 -19.95 21.09 30.55
CA PRO A 584 -21.39 21.09 30.84
C PRO A 584 -22.31 21.53 29.67
N ASN A 585 -21.73 21.86 28.51
CA ASN A 585 -22.43 22.20 27.27
C ASN A 585 -22.40 21.07 26.22
N LEU A 586 -21.87 19.88 26.54
CA LEU A 586 -21.85 18.70 25.66
C LEU A 586 -22.93 17.68 26.05
N SER A 587 -24.02 17.65 25.29
CA SER A 587 -25.11 16.67 25.46
C SER A 587 -24.61 15.21 25.37
N PRO A 588 -25.04 14.33 26.30
CA PRO A 588 -24.80 12.89 26.20
C PRO A 588 -25.50 12.24 24.99
N PRO A 589 -24.94 11.14 24.42
CA PRO A 589 -23.65 10.53 24.75
C PRO A 589 -22.49 11.40 24.26
N SER A 590 -21.57 11.77 25.15
CA SER A 590 -20.81 13.01 24.92
C SER A 590 -19.53 12.83 24.11
N LEU A 591 -18.71 11.80 24.38
CA LEU A 591 -17.36 11.63 23.77
C LEU A 591 -17.21 10.40 22.85
N TRP A 592 -18.24 9.56 22.68
CA TRP A 592 -18.27 8.42 21.72
C TRP A 592 -17.05 7.47 21.76
N VAL A 593 -16.49 7.24 22.96
CA VAL A 593 -15.22 6.52 23.15
C VAL A 593 -15.34 5.06 22.75
N SER A 594 -14.57 4.64 21.75
CA SER A 594 -14.57 3.28 21.21
C SER A 594 -13.16 2.79 20.88
N ARG A 595 -12.97 1.47 20.96
CA ARG A 595 -11.74 0.76 20.57
C ARG A 595 -12.16 -0.63 20.11
N SER A 596 -11.87 -0.98 18.85
CA SER A 596 -12.10 -2.33 18.33
C SER A 596 -11.22 -3.35 19.08
N PRO A 597 -11.65 -4.62 19.21
CA PRO A 597 -10.84 -5.66 19.85
C PRO A 597 -9.42 -5.69 19.28
N LEU A 598 -8.42 -5.77 20.16
CA LEU A 598 -6.98 -5.76 19.84
C LEU A 598 -6.44 -4.48 19.16
N SER A 599 -7.27 -3.50 18.81
CA SER A 599 -6.85 -2.32 18.05
C SER A 599 -5.81 -1.47 18.78
N LEU A 600 -4.88 -0.90 18.00
CA LEU A 600 -3.94 0.14 18.47
C LEU A 600 -4.53 1.56 18.33
N ALA A 601 -5.66 1.70 17.63
CA ALA A 601 -6.42 2.95 17.57
C ALA A 601 -7.43 3.02 18.72
N VAL A 602 -7.56 4.20 19.32
CA VAL A 602 -8.71 4.54 20.17
C VAL A 602 -9.42 5.72 19.54
N VAL A 603 -10.71 5.55 19.27
CA VAL A 603 -11.59 6.52 18.59
C VAL A 603 -12.44 7.24 19.63
N PHE A 604 -12.63 8.54 19.44
CA PHE A 604 -13.41 9.42 20.32
C PHE A 604 -13.93 10.63 19.54
N ARG A 605 -14.78 11.45 20.17
CA ARG A 605 -15.28 12.71 19.60
C ARG A 605 -14.13 13.64 19.20
N ARG A 606 -14.23 14.21 18.01
CA ARG A 606 -13.27 15.16 17.45
C ARG A 606 -13.14 16.41 18.34
N PRO A 607 -11.95 16.70 18.92
CA PRO A 607 -11.72 17.93 19.69
C PRO A 607 -11.59 19.17 18.78
N ASN A 608 -11.43 20.33 19.42
CA ASN A 608 -11.24 21.61 18.74
C ASN A 608 -9.98 21.62 17.86
N LYS A 609 -9.89 22.58 16.93
CA LYS A 609 -8.78 22.66 15.97
C LYS A 609 -7.40 22.83 16.61
N ALA A 610 -7.29 23.45 17.78
CA ALA A 610 -6.01 23.65 18.46
C ALA A 610 -5.44 22.31 18.97
N ILE A 611 -6.27 21.46 19.58
CA ILE A 611 -5.88 20.11 20.03
C ILE A 611 -5.60 19.22 18.81
N MET A 612 -6.48 19.24 17.80
CA MET A 612 -6.29 18.50 16.55
C MET A 612 -4.92 18.78 15.90
N HIS A 613 -4.52 20.06 15.81
CA HIS A 613 -3.22 20.44 15.26
C HIS A 613 -2.07 20.10 16.22
N SER A 614 -2.25 20.28 17.53
CA SER A 614 -1.19 20.09 18.54
C SER A 614 -0.74 18.64 18.68
N TYR A 615 -1.65 17.68 18.47
CA TYR A 615 -1.38 16.23 18.53
C TYR A 615 -1.39 15.53 17.15
N ILE A 616 -1.53 16.32 16.08
CA ILE A 616 -1.55 15.85 14.68
C ILE A 616 -2.58 14.73 14.51
N LEU A 617 -3.80 14.99 14.98
CA LEU A 617 -4.91 14.03 15.00
C LEU A 617 -5.55 13.90 13.62
N SER A 618 -6.03 12.70 13.29
CA SER A 618 -6.91 12.47 12.13
C SER A 618 -8.36 12.78 12.48
N GLU A 619 -9.18 13.14 11.49
CA GLU A 619 -10.62 13.33 11.63
C GLU A 619 -11.40 12.56 10.55
N GLU A 620 -12.53 11.98 10.93
CA GLU A 620 -13.51 11.36 10.03
C GLU A 620 -14.93 11.69 10.51
N GLU A 621 -15.92 11.66 9.62
CA GLU A 621 -17.32 11.99 9.92
C GLU A 621 -18.22 10.80 9.58
N GLU A 622 -18.75 10.15 10.62
CA GLU A 622 -19.61 8.96 10.52
C GLU A 622 -21.07 9.36 10.71
N PHE A 623 -21.96 8.93 9.81
CA PHE A 623 -23.39 9.14 9.97
C PHE A 623 -24.02 7.92 10.64
N ARG A 624 -24.50 8.07 11.88
CA ARG A 624 -25.00 6.98 12.72
C ARG A 624 -26.22 7.43 13.54
N ASP A 625 -27.21 6.55 13.65
CA ASP A 625 -28.47 6.76 14.39
C ASP A 625 -29.31 7.99 13.95
N GLY A 626 -28.99 8.58 12.79
CA GLY A 626 -29.58 9.83 12.28
C GLY A 626 -28.73 11.09 12.49
N GLU A 627 -27.59 10.95 13.17
CA GLU A 627 -26.68 12.04 13.57
C GLU A 627 -25.36 11.98 12.79
N SER A 628 -24.72 13.13 12.60
CA SER A 628 -23.37 13.21 12.01
C SER A 628 -22.33 13.33 13.11
N ARG A 629 -21.63 12.23 13.41
CA ARG A 629 -20.63 12.15 14.48
C ARG A 629 -19.24 12.45 13.91
N LYS A 630 -18.66 13.57 14.35
CA LYS A 630 -17.28 13.93 14.02
C LYS A 630 -16.34 13.26 14.99
N LEU A 631 -15.54 12.35 14.46
CA LEU A 631 -14.66 11.49 15.22
C LEU A 631 -13.19 11.88 14.99
N SER A 632 -12.36 11.49 15.94
CA SER A 632 -10.91 11.54 15.85
C SER A 632 -10.33 10.28 16.51
N HIS A 633 -9.03 10.03 16.33
CA HIS A 633 -8.36 8.90 16.94
C HIS A 633 -6.93 9.17 17.36
N VAL A 634 -6.40 8.28 18.19
CA VAL A 634 -4.97 8.17 18.50
C VAL A 634 -4.52 6.74 18.22
N TYR A 635 -3.41 6.62 17.50
CA TYR A 635 -2.69 5.36 17.27
C TYR A 635 -1.52 5.22 18.24
N THR A 636 -1.56 4.18 19.06
CA THR A 636 -0.55 3.88 20.09
C THR A 636 0.68 3.16 19.52
N MET A 637 1.33 3.81 18.57
CA MET A 637 2.54 3.33 17.91
C MET A 637 3.74 3.26 18.87
N GLY A 638 4.79 2.51 18.52
CA GLY A 638 5.96 2.28 19.38
C GLY A 638 6.84 3.51 19.73
N HIS A 639 6.44 4.73 19.36
CA HIS A 639 7.03 5.99 19.84
C HIS A 639 6.13 6.72 20.85
N VAL A 640 4.90 6.25 21.07
CA VAL A 640 3.91 6.88 21.94
C VAL A 640 4.22 6.54 23.40
N THR A 641 4.09 7.54 24.25
CA THR A 641 4.38 7.46 25.69
C THR A 641 3.12 7.70 26.52
N LEU A 642 3.12 7.18 27.75
CA LEU A 642 2.07 7.49 28.72
C LEU A 642 1.99 9.00 29.00
N GLU A 643 3.12 9.70 28.99
CA GLU A 643 3.18 11.16 29.19
C GLU A 643 2.45 11.93 28.08
N GLN A 644 2.62 11.56 26.81
CA GLN A 644 1.86 12.14 25.70
C GLN A 644 0.35 11.87 25.81
N ILE A 645 -0.03 10.67 26.25
CA ILE A 645 -1.42 10.30 26.53
C ILE A 645 -1.98 11.15 27.68
N GLU A 646 -1.20 11.40 28.74
CA GLU A 646 -1.64 12.17 29.90
C GLU A 646 -1.74 13.67 29.62
N ARG A 647 -0.85 14.23 28.80
CA ARG A 647 -0.99 15.60 28.28
C ARG A 647 -2.24 15.73 27.38
N LEU A 648 -2.50 14.77 26.49
CA LEU A 648 -3.73 14.78 25.68
C LEU A 648 -4.99 14.70 26.56
N ILE A 649 -5.03 13.81 27.55
CA ILE A 649 -6.20 13.68 28.45
C ILE A 649 -6.42 14.95 29.29
N HIS A 650 -5.33 15.58 29.76
CA HIS A 650 -5.40 16.90 30.40
C HIS A 650 -5.97 17.98 29.47
N ASP A 651 -5.51 18.03 28.22
CA ASP A 651 -5.97 19.06 27.27
C ASP A 651 -7.42 18.81 26.84
N LEU A 652 -7.83 17.55 26.71
CA LEU A 652 -9.24 17.16 26.49
C LEU A 652 -10.15 17.42 27.71
N SER A 653 -9.61 17.61 28.91
CA SER A 653 -10.40 17.98 30.10
C SER A 653 -10.55 19.49 30.31
N GLN A 654 -9.89 20.35 29.53
CA GLN A 654 -10.00 21.81 29.67
C GLN A 654 -11.28 22.36 29.02
N ASP A 655 -11.89 23.39 29.60
CA ASP A 655 -13.06 24.04 29.02
C ASP A 655 -12.83 24.47 27.56
N GLY A 656 -13.76 24.09 26.68
CA GLY A 656 -13.67 24.37 25.24
C GLY A 656 -12.75 23.44 24.44
N ALA A 657 -12.27 22.34 25.02
CA ALA A 657 -11.51 21.31 24.28
C ALA A 657 -12.27 20.69 23.08
N PHE A 658 -13.60 20.80 23.05
CA PHE A 658 -14.46 20.32 21.95
C PHE A 658 -15.22 21.49 21.31
N ASP A 659 -15.41 21.43 19.99
CA ASP A 659 -16.31 22.34 19.29
C ASP A 659 -17.77 21.99 19.69
N LEU A 660 -18.56 23.00 20.09
CA LEU A 660 -19.99 22.81 20.42
C LEU A 660 -20.81 22.48 19.16
N ASP A 661 -21.84 21.65 19.33
CA ASP A 661 -22.85 21.42 18.31
C ASP A 661 -23.67 22.71 18.04
N LYS A 662 -24.18 22.86 16.82
CA LYS A 662 -24.81 24.08 16.30
C LYS A 662 -26.25 23.87 15.85
#